data_AF-A0A7S3JZW5-F1
#
_entry.id   AF-A0A7S3JZW5-F1
#
_cell.length_a   1.000
_cell.length_b   1.000
_cell.length_c   1.000
_cell.angle_alpha   90.00
_cell.angle_beta   90.00
_cell.angle_gamma   90.00
#
_symmetry.space_group_name_H-M   'P 1'
#
loop_
_entity.id
_entity.type
_entity.pdbx_description
1 polymer ?
#
loop_
_entity_poly.entity_id
_entity_poly.type
_entity_poly.pdbx_seq_one_letter_code
_entity_poly.pdbx_strand_id
1 'polypeptide(L)'
;MSNLASKGIQILRESSPVVLEAIGNVNFIELEEFMKKKHNDVIKAASENGACVFCGFDIRSPEEWCAVLSATGLQPTPYVGGAAVRKLCVGSNEGSMQTLQVVTANESPPSEPIPPHHELAQTPEPPSHICFYCQENDPVPGGGGTPICRSDEMLDFLVLKYPGFVQRLETAGVKYVKITPAVDDPTSALGRSWKSMYHVQTKEEAEKRMKEQGSTWEWINNNNDCRITSPRLPAIRTCSNGRKAFFNQILAAYTGWIDSRNDPKKAIIFADDHSPMPSDIMDELVAYFDKNKFVHPWKAGDFMIIDNTVSCHSRESFDTDNGRRRRKVMAAIANGIDNNPNKSITTNLVLSTGDLIPSVGLGCWKIDKAVGANTVYQAIKSGYRLIDSAADYGNEIQTGQGIRQALAEGICTRSELFIVTKLWNSFHSHVDEAIEKSLRDLDLDYVDLYLIHFPIHQKYVPISQRYPPEWVDPDAAFPRVELDHSITYEQTWRGMERQVERGLAKNIGVCNIGTTMLQEVLNYCKIKPTVLQVEMHPLNTQQRLLRFARTNGIQVMAFSNLASASYVELGMATQSDSLLQNATVTKIAQSNSVTPAQVLLRWAVQRGTIIIPKSSKSSRLIQNIDLFHFALSDSEMTELDNLNCNRRFNDPGHFCQVAFNTFCPIYE
;
A
#
# COMPACT_ATOMS: atom_id res chain seq x y z
N MET A 1 -15.34 8.68 -23.22
CA MET A 1 -13.87 8.63 -22.94
C MET A 1 -13.24 10.00 -22.71
N SER A 2 -13.75 11.08 -23.32
CA SER A 2 -13.34 12.48 -23.03
C SER A 2 -13.34 12.86 -21.54
N ASN A 3 -14.11 12.15 -20.70
CA ASN A 3 -14.20 12.40 -19.26
C ASN A 3 -12.98 11.94 -18.44
N LEU A 4 -12.08 11.12 -19.00
CA LEU A 4 -10.88 10.64 -18.30
C LEU A 4 -9.68 11.58 -18.43
N ALA A 5 -9.67 12.46 -19.42
CA ALA A 5 -8.66 13.51 -19.50
C ALA A 5 -8.90 14.54 -18.38
N SER A 6 -7.83 14.97 -17.73
CA SER A 6 -7.87 16.00 -16.69
C SER A 6 -6.59 16.81 -16.69
N LYS A 7 -6.52 17.86 -15.86
CA LYS A 7 -5.26 18.58 -15.63
C LYS A 7 -4.19 17.57 -15.19
N GLY A 8 -3.08 17.51 -15.90
CA GLY A 8 -1.98 16.58 -15.64
C GLY A 8 -2.16 15.16 -16.18
N ILE A 9 -3.27 14.79 -16.83
CA ILE A 9 -3.49 13.43 -17.34
C ILE A 9 -4.08 13.46 -18.75
N GLN A 10 -3.42 12.81 -19.70
CA GLN A 10 -3.88 12.63 -21.09
C GLN A 10 -4.20 11.17 -21.42
N ILE A 11 -4.99 10.97 -22.47
CA ILE A 11 -5.27 9.66 -23.06
C ILE A 11 -4.33 9.47 -24.26
N LEU A 12 -3.42 8.50 -24.18
CA LEU A 12 -2.52 8.12 -25.28
C LEU A 12 -3.15 7.12 -26.24
N ARG A 13 -4.05 6.28 -25.73
CA ARG A 13 -4.76 5.29 -26.52
C ARG A 13 -6.17 5.13 -26.01
N GLU A 14 -7.13 5.12 -26.93
CA GLU A 14 -8.54 5.17 -26.60
C GLU A 14 -9.19 3.80 -26.41
N SER A 15 -8.59 2.67 -26.84
CA SER A 15 -9.28 1.37 -26.68
C SER A 15 -8.37 0.15 -26.71
N SER A 16 -8.82 -0.92 -26.04
CA SER A 16 -8.29 -2.29 -26.01
C SER A 16 -6.77 -2.47 -25.77
N PRO A 17 -6.16 -2.03 -24.65
CA PRO A 17 -6.71 -1.19 -23.57
C PRO A 17 -6.65 0.33 -23.80
N VAL A 18 -7.35 1.06 -22.93
CA VAL A 18 -7.15 2.52 -22.75
C VAL A 18 -5.80 2.75 -22.07
N VAL A 19 -5.03 3.73 -22.56
CA VAL A 19 -3.74 4.13 -21.96
C VAL A 19 -3.81 5.58 -21.53
N LEU A 20 -3.55 5.84 -20.25
CA LEU A 20 -3.50 7.14 -19.62
C LEU A 20 -2.05 7.48 -19.26
N GLU A 21 -1.64 8.72 -19.49
CA GLU A 21 -0.27 9.18 -19.21
C GLU A 21 -0.30 10.50 -18.42
N ALA A 22 0.63 10.62 -17.48
CA ALA A 22 0.90 11.87 -16.78
C ALA A 22 1.51 12.93 -17.71
N ILE A 23 1.05 14.17 -17.58
CA ILE A 23 1.66 15.36 -18.17
C ILE A 23 2.37 16.13 -17.05
N GLY A 24 3.70 16.17 -17.09
CA GLY A 24 4.50 16.76 -16.01
C GLY A 24 4.71 15.80 -14.85
N ASN A 25 4.90 16.33 -13.64
CA ASN A 25 5.22 15.53 -12.46
C ASN A 25 3.98 15.26 -11.61
N VAL A 26 3.13 14.32 -12.05
CA VAL A 26 1.94 13.92 -11.30
C VAL A 26 2.29 12.82 -10.30
N ASN A 27 2.17 13.12 -9.01
CA ASN A 27 2.48 12.16 -7.97
C ASN A 27 1.25 11.35 -7.50
N PHE A 28 1.50 10.37 -6.64
CA PHE A 28 0.45 9.45 -6.17
C PHE A 28 -0.71 10.13 -5.42
N ILE A 29 -0.50 11.26 -4.74
CA ILE A 29 -1.58 12.01 -4.06
C ILE A 29 -2.52 12.65 -5.08
N GLU A 30 -1.96 13.28 -6.11
CA GLU A 30 -2.75 13.86 -7.19
C GLU A 30 -3.50 12.78 -7.97
N LEU A 31 -2.87 11.63 -8.17
CA LEU A 31 -3.50 10.48 -8.79
C LEU A 31 -4.59 9.86 -7.90
N GLU A 32 -4.40 9.79 -6.59
CA GLU A 32 -5.45 9.39 -5.64
C GLU A 32 -6.65 10.34 -5.76
N GLU A 33 -6.44 11.66 -5.74
CA GLU A 33 -7.49 12.66 -5.92
C GLU A 33 -8.22 12.52 -7.28
N PHE A 34 -7.48 12.19 -8.34
CA PHE A 34 -8.06 11.85 -9.64
C PHE A 34 -8.95 10.61 -9.54
N MET A 35 -8.45 9.51 -8.95
CA MET A 35 -9.22 8.27 -8.79
C MET A 35 -10.49 8.50 -7.97
N LYS A 36 -10.42 9.26 -6.88
CA LYS A 36 -11.61 9.62 -6.10
C LYS A 36 -12.69 10.27 -6.97
N LYS A 37 -12.30 11.20 -7.84
CA LYS A 37 -13.22 11.93 -8.73
C LYS A 37 -13.68 11.11 -9.93
N LYS A 38 -12.87 10.16 -10.41
CA LYS A 38 -13.05 9.48 -11.71
C LYS A 38 -13.17 7.96 -11.63
N HIS A 39 -13.26 7.38 -10.43
CA HIS A 39 -13.29 5.92 -10.23
C HIS A 39 -14.31 5.21 -11.12
N ASN A 40 -15.55 5.68 -11.17
CA ASN A 40 -16.60 5.09 -12.01
C ASN A 40 -16.24 5.12 -13.50
N ASP A 41 -15.66 6.23 -13.99
CA ASP A 41 -15.22 6.36 -15.38
C ASP A 41 -14.06 5.40 -15.68
N VAL A 42 -13.10 5.26 -14.76
CA VAL A 42 -11.94 4.37 -14.90
C VAL A 42 -12.36 2.91 -14.93
N ILE A 43 -13.18 2.47 -13.97
CA ILE A 43 -13.64 1.08 -13.89
C ILE A 43 -14.54 0.73 -15.08
N LYS A 44 -15.42 1.65 -15.49
CA LYS A 44 -16.21 1.49 -16.71
C LYS A 44 -15.32 1.36 -17.94
N ALA A 45 -14.30 2.21 -18.08
CA ALA A 45 -13.39 2.13 -19.20
C ALA A 45 -12.62 0.79 -19.25
N ALA A 46 -12.19 0.27 -18.08
CA ALA A 46 -11.58 -1.05 -17.98
C ALA A 46 -12.55 -2.17 -18.41
N SER A 47 -13.83 -2.09 -18.00
CA SER A 47 -14.86 -3.05 -18.40
C SER A 47 -15.21 -2.98 -19.90
N GLU A 48 -15.25 -1.79 -20.48
CA GLU A 48 -15.56 -1.60 -21.92
C GLU A 48 -14.38 -1.96 -22.83
N ASN A 49 -13.14 -1.78 -22.36
CA ASN A 49 -11.91 -1.92 -23.16
C ASN A 49 -10.99 -3.04 -22.67
N GLY A 50 -11.44 -3.85 -21.72
CA GLY A 50 -10.68 -4.94 -21.12
C GLY A 50 -9.65 -4.53 -20.06
N ALA A 51 -9.04 -3.35 -20.18
CA ALA A 51 -8.16 -2.78 -19.15
C ALA A 51 -7.93 -1.27 -19.32
N CYS A 52 -7.41 -0.64 -18.27
CA CYS A 52 -6.79 0.68 -18.30
C CYS A 52 -5.33 0.57 -17.86
N VAL A 53 -4.41 1.18 -18.61
CA VAL A 53 -2.98 1.28 -18.29
C VAL A 53 -2.65 2.72 -17.92
N PHE A 54 -1.85 2.91 -16.89
CA PHE A 54 -1.44 4.20 -16.35
C PHE A 54 0.08 4.31 -16.41
N CYS A 55 0.58 5.37 -17.07
CA CYS A 55 2.00 5.53 -17.37
C CYS A 55 2.55 6.88 -16.87
N GLY A 56 3.81 6.88 -16.42
CA GLY A 56 4.57 8.11 -16.15
C GLY A 56 4.23 8.83 -14.84
N PHE A 57 3.53 8.17 -13.90
CA PHE A 57 3.19 8.73 -12.60
C PHE A 57 4.31 8.51 -11.57
N ASP A 58 4.50 9.46 -10.63
CA ASP A 58 5.49 9.35 -9.54
C ASP A 58 4.97 8.47 -8.38
N ILE A 59 4.89 7.15 -8.63
CA ILE A 59 4.54 6.10 -7.66
C ILE A 59 5.79 5.26 -7.36
N ARG A 60 6.26 5.31 -6.11
CA ARG A 60 7.58 4.77 -5.73
C ARG A 60 7.55 3.49 -4.92
N SER A 61 6.37 3.08 -4.47
CA SER A 61 6.21 1.91 -3.60
C SER A 61 4.86 1.22 -3.77
N PRO A 62 4.77 -0.07 -3.39
CA PRO A 62 3.50 -0.80 -3.30
C PRO A 62 2.45 -0.10 -2.44
N GLU A 63 2.88 0.59 -1.37
CA GLU A 63 2.01 1.34 -0.47
C GLU A 63 1.36 2.53 -1.16
N GLU A 64 2.12 3.32 -1.92
CA GLU A 64 1.59 4.43 -2.73
C GLU A 64 0.62 3.93 -3.80
N TRP A 65 0.98 2.82 -4.46
CA TRP A 65 0.10 2.20 -5.45
C TRP A 65 -1.19 1.68 -4.81
N CYS A 66 -1.11 1.06 -3.64
CA CYS A 66 -2.28 0.59 -2.90
C CYS A 66 -3.22 1.74 -2.51
N ALA A 67 -2.67 2.91 -2.15
CA ALA A 67 -3.46 4.12 -1.86
C ALA A 67 -4.26 4.57 -3.10
N VAL A 68 -3.57 4.67 -4.25
CA VAL A 68 -4.21 5.00 -5.54
C VAL A 68 -5.28 3.97 -5.91
N LEU A 69 -4.98 2.68 -5.79
CA LEU A 69 -5.88 1.62 -6.19
C LEU A 69 -7.12 1.54 -5.27
N SER A 70 -6.95 1.78 -3.97
CA SER A 70 -8.07 1.80 -3.01
C SER A 70 -9.05 2.95 -3.29
N ALA A 71 -8.59 4.06 -3.87
CA ALA A 71 -9.44 5.18 -4.29
C ALA A 71 -10.32 4.88 -5.52
N THR A 72 -10.14 3.72 -6.18
CA THR A 72 -10.99 3.27 -7.30
C THR A 72 -12.31 2.62 -6.86
N GLY A 73 -12.46 2.34 -5.56
CA GLY A 73 -13.60 1.61 -5.01
C GLY A 73 -13.55 0.09 -5.21
N LEU A 74 -12.52 -0.44 -5.86
CA LEU A 74 -12.27 -1.88 -5.91
C LEU A 74 -12.25 -2.48 -4.50
N GLN A 75 -13.09 -3.49 -4.30
CA GLN A 75 -13.27 -4.08 -2.98
C GLN A 75 -12.21 -5.15 -2.69
N PRO A 76 -11.60 -5.13 -1.49
CA PRO A 76 -10.62 -6.12 -1.10
C PRO A 76 -11.23 -7.51 -1.08
N THR A 77 -10.51 -8.46 -1.69
CA THR A 77 -10.76 -9.88 -1.50
C THR A 77 -9.47 -10.54 -1.03
N PRO A 78 -9.51 -11.40 0.00
CA PRO A 78 -8.31 -12.08 0.45
C PRO A 78 -7.71 -12.90 -0.68
N TYR A 79 -6.39 -12.89 -0.78
CA TYR A 79 -5.71 -13.82 -1.66
C TYR A 79 -5.75 -15.24 -1.05
N VAL A 80 -6.84 -15.98 -1.29
CA VAL A 80 -7.04 -17.34 -0.76
C VAL A 80 -6.30 -18.37 -1.60
N GLY A 81 -4.97 -18.27 -1.60
CA GLY A 81 -4.10 -19.25 -2.23
C GLY A 81 -4.23 -19.35 -3.77
N GLY A 82 -3.21 -19.96 -4.35
CA GLY A 82 -3.05 -20.23 -5.77
C GLY A 82 -1.86 -21.17 -5.93
N ALA A 83 -1.63 -21.70 -7.14
CA ALA A 83 -0.53 -22.65 -7.37
C ALA A 83 0.86 -22.06 -7.05
N ALA A 84 1.03 -20.74 -7.22
CA ALA A 84 2.30 -20.02 -7.05
C ALA A 84 2.48 -19.39 -5.66
N VAL A 85 3.71 -19.44 -5.14
CA VAL A 85 4.13 -18.70 -3.94
C VAL A 85 4.12 -17.21 -4.28
N ARG A 86 3.41 -16.40 -3.48
CA ARG A 86 3.42 -14.94 -3.57
C ARG A 86 3.79 -14.36 -2.22
N LYS A 87 4.67 -13.36 -2.20
CA LYS A 87 5.05 -12.64 -0.98
C LYS A 87 4.09 -11.48 -0.76
N LEU A 88 3.55 -11.35 0.46
CA LEU A 88 2.76 -10.19 0.87
C LEU A 88 3.66 -8.96 0.99
N CYS A 89 3.31 -7.89 0.27
CA CYS A 89 4.04 -6.62 0.26
C CYS A 89 3.30 -5.55 1.07
N VAL A 90 1.97 -5.47 0.92
CA VAL A 90 1.10 -4.55 1.65
C VAL A 90 -0.16 -5.30 2.10
N GLY A 91 -0.53 -5.13 3.36
CA GLY A 91 -1.70 -5.77 3.96
C GLY A 91 -1.31 -6.80 5.03
N SER A 92 -2.33 -7.47 5.56
CA SER A 92 -2.20 -8.61 6.47
C SER A 92 -3.05 -9.77 5.95
N ASN A 93 -2.68 -11.01 6.29
CA ASN A 93 -3.54 -12.19 6.10
C ASN A 93 -4.52 -12.39 7.28
N GLU A 94 -4.53 -11.46 8.23
CA GLU A 94 -5.23 -11.56 9.51
C GLU A 94 -6.17 -10.36 9.67
N GLY A 95 -7.41 -10.62 10.11
CA GLY A 95 -8.40 -9.58 10.39
C GLY A 95 -9.16 -9.07 9.15
N SER A 96 -9.96 -8.03 9.36
CA SER A 96 -10.72 -7.35 8.29
C SER A 96 -9.80 -6.42 7.50
N MET A 97 -9.78 -6.56 6.17
CA MET A 97 -8.98 -5.73 5.27
C MET A 97 -9.61 -4.34 5.09
N GLN A 98 -8.86 -3.28 5.41
CA GLN A 98 -9.28 -1.90 5.09
C GLN A 98 -8.92 -1.49 3.65
N THR A 99 -7.89 -2.11 3.08
CA THR A 99 -7.38 -1.85 1.73
C THR A 99 -7.19 -3.15 0.97
N LEU A 100 -6.89 -3.03 -0.33
CA LEU A 100 -6.44 -4.16 -1.15
C LEU A 100 -5.14 -4.76 -0.61
N GLN A 101 -4.99 -6.08 -0.73
CA GLN A 101 -3.72 -6.77 -0.51
C GLN A 101 -2.85 -6.63 -1.76
N VAL A 102 -1.59 -6.23 -1.55
CA VAL A 102 -0.58 -6.21 -2.61
C VAL A 102 0.42 -7.33 -2.38
N VAL A 103 0.60 -8.18 -3.38
CA VAL A 103 1.51 -9.32 -3.35
C VAL A 103 2.48 -9.28 -4.51
N THR A 104 3.60 -10.02 -4.44
CA THR A 104 4.44 -10.24 -5.63
C THR A 104 3.64 -10.97 -6.70
N ALA A 105 3.78 -10.56 -7.96
CA ALA A 105 3.23 -11.31 -9.09
C ALA A 105 3.93 -12.68 -9.20
N ASN A 106 3.32 -13.63 -9.90
CA ASN A 106 3.81 -15.00 -10.01
C ASN A 106 5.31 -15.08 -10.34
N GLU A 107 6.05 -15.81 -9.50
CA GLU A 107 7.52 -15.91 -9.47
C GLU A 107 8.08 -17.11 -10.26
N SER A 108 7.29 -17.70 -11.18
CA SER A 108 7.75 -18.71 -12.15
C SER A 108 9.09 -18.31 -12.80
N PRO A 109 9.91 -19.29 -13.23
CA PRO A 109 11.23 -19.01 -13.80
C PRO A 109 11.20 -17.93 -14.89
N PRO A 110 12.17 -16.99 -14.92
CA PRO A 110 12.22 -15.90 -15.90
C PRO A 110 12.20 -16.37 -17.36
N SER A 111 12.88 -17.48 -17.66
CA SER A 111 12.97 -18.07 -19.00
C SER A 111 11.64 -18.66 -19.49
N GLU A 112 10.74 -19.02 -18.59
CA GLU A 112 9.45 -19.63 -18.93
C GLU A 112 8.40 -18.52 -19.06
N PRO A 113 7.63 -18.45 -20.16
CA PRO A 113 6.46 -17.58 -20.21
C PRO A 113 5.35 -18.13 -19.29
N ILE A 114 4.47 -17.25 -18.82
CA ILE A 114 3.19 -17.68 -18.23
C ILE A 114 2.15 -17.61 -19.35
N PRO A 115 1.43 -18.71 -19.65
CA PRO A 115 0.47 -18.67 -20.76
C PRO A 115 -0.81 -17.88 -20.45
N PRO A 116 -1.63 -17.58 -21.48
CA PRO A 116 -2.82 -16.75 -21.33
C PRO A 116 -3.86 -17.37 -20.41
N HIS A 117 -4.32 -16.60 -19.42
CA HIS A 117 -5.31 -17.04 -18.45
C HIS A 117 -6.15 -15.90 -17.87
N HIS A 118 -7.29 -16.29 -17.30
CA HIS A 118 -8.02 -15.47 -16.35
C HIS A 118 -7.60 -15.83 -14.92
N GLU A 119 -7.41 -14.82 -14.07
CA GLU A 119 -6.97 -15.04 -12.69
C GLU A 119 -8.03 -15.87 -11.95
N LEU A 120 -7.59 -16.96 -11.31
CA LEU A 120 -8.43 -17.88 -10.52
C LEU A 120 -9.68 -18.40 -11.25
N ALA A 121 -9.63 -18.58 -12.58
CA ALA A 121 -10.83 -18.89 -13.38
C ALA A 121 -11.54 -20.22 -13.05
N GLN A 122 -10.82 -21.15 -12.41
CA GLN A 122 -11.33 -22.45 -11.98
C GLN A 122 -12.04 -22.41 -10.61
N THR A 123 -12.03 -21.26 -9.94
CA THR A 123 -12.76 -21.06 -8.68
C THR A 123 -14.24 -20.76 -8.93
N PRO A 124 -15.13 -21.01 -7.95
CA PRO A 124 -16.55 -20.68 -8.07
C PRO A 124 -16.79 -19.18 -8.30
N GLU A 125 -16.06 -18.35 -7.55
CA GLU A 125 -16.14 -16.89 -7.58
C GLU A 125 -14.76 -16.28 -7.92
N PRO A 126 -14.36 -16.25 -9.19
CA PRO A 126 -13.14 -15.59 -9.61
C PRO A 126 -13.19 -14.08 -9.29
N PRO A 127 -12.04 -13.44 -9.05
CA PRO A 127 -11.99 -11.99 -8.82
C PRO A 127 -12.51 -11.25 -10.05
N SER A 128 -13.22 -10.14 -9.83
CA SER A 128 -13.70 -9.30 -10.93
C SER A 128 -12.58 -8.51 -11.58
N HIS A 129 -11.53 -8.17 -10.84
CA HIS A 129 -10.37 -7.43 -11.34
C HIS A 129 -9.06 -8.04 -10.88
N ILE A 130 -8.05 -7.92 -11.74
CA ILE A 130 -6.64 -8.10 -11.39
C ILE A 130 -5.88 -6.85 -11.81
N CYS A 131 -4.99 -6.38 -10.95
CA CYS A 131 -4.20 -5.20 -11.19
C CYS A 131 -2.72 -5.53 -11.06
N PHE A 132 -1.88 -4.90 -11.88
CA PHE A 132 -0.44 -5.06 -11.84
C PHE A 132 0.26 -3.72 -11.72
N TYR A 133 1.36 -3.65 -10.97
CA TYR A 133 2.20 -2.46 -10.79
C TYR A 133 3.67 -2.81 -10.93
N CYS A 134 4.42 -1.99 -11.65
CA CYS A 134 5.87 -2.14 -11.80
C CYS A 134 6.62 -1.20 -10.85
N GLN A 135 7.45 -1.79 -9.98
CA GLN A 135 8.33 -1.05 -9.08
C GLN A 135 9.76 -0.88 -9.64
N GLU A 136 10.11 -1.57 -10.72
CA GLU A 136 11.48 -1.56 -11.24
C GLU A 136 11.76 -0.36 -12.16
N ASN A 137 12.86 0.34 -11.92
CA ASN A 137 13.27 1.53 -12.69
C ASN A 137 13.94 1.20 -14.03
N ASP A 138 14.54 0.02 -14.17
CA ASP A 138 15.26 -0.38 -15.37
C ASP A 138 14.39 -1.26 -16.27
N PRO A 139 14.43 -1.06 -17.61
CA PRO A 139 13.84 -1.99 -18.56
C PRO A 139 14.39 -3.40 -18.34
N VAL A 140 13.51 -4.39 -18.34
CA VAL A 140 13.93 -5.80 -18.23
C VAL A 140 14.39 -6.27 -19.61
N PRO A 141 15.67 -6.69 -19.78
CA PRO A 141 16.12 -7.22 -21.06
C PRO A 141 15.36 -8.50 -21.44
N GLY A 142 15.18 -8.73 -22.74
CA GLY A 142 14.59 -9.98 -23.25
C GLY A 142 13.07 -10.13 -23.05
N GLY A 143 12.35 -9.09 -22.61
CA GLY A 143 10.88 -9.09 -22.53
C GLY A 143 10.35 -8.76 -21.13
N GLY A 144 9.51 -9.64 -20.59
CA GLY A 144 8.93 -9.50 -19.24
C GLY A 144 7.69 -8.61 -19.16
N GLY A 145 7.12 -8.24 -20.31
CA GLY A 145 5.82 -7.59 -20.38
C GLY A 145 4.72 -8.46 -19.77
N THR A 146 3.57 -7.83 -19.53
CA THR A 146 2.33 -8.52 -19.16
C THR A 146 1.37 -8.38 -20.34
N PRO A 147 1.38 -9.32 -21.30
CA PRO A 147 0.44 -9.29 -22.39
C PRO A 147 -0.99 -9.44 -21.90
N ILE A 148 -1.91 -8.71 -22.51
CA ILE A 148 -3.35 -8.83 -22.28
C ILE A 148 -4.09 -8.98 -23.60
N CYS A 149 -5.16 -9.75 -23.62
CA CYS A 149 -6.01 -9.92 -24.78
C CYS A 149 -7.47 -10.06 -24.37
N ARG A 150 -8.37 -9.50 -25.18
CA ARG A 150 -9.80 -9.48 -24.91
C ARG A 150 -10.43 -10.83 -25.21
N SER A 151 -10.91 -11.49 -24.16
CA SER A 151 -11.49 -12.83 -24.24
C SER A 151 -12.91 -12.84 -24.79
N ASP A 152 -13.60 -11.70 -24.79
CA ASP A 152 -14.88 -11.51 -25.49
C ASP A 152 -14.68 -11.41 -27.01
N GLU A 153 -13.64 -10.72 -27.48
CA GLU A 153 -13.27 -10.68 -28.91
C GLU A 153 -12.74 -12.04 -29.40
N MET A 154 -11.98 -12.75 -28.56
CA MET A 154 -11.60 -14.15 -28.83
C MET A 154 -12.83 -15.05 -28.97
N LEU A 155 -13.87 -14.83 -28.16
CA LEU A 155 -15.12 -15.57 -28.28
C LEU A 155 -15.86 -15.22 -29.58
N ASP A 156 -15.90 -13.96 -29.99
CA ASP A 156 -16.48 -13.55 -31.28
C ASP A 156 -15.79 -14.28 -32.46
N PHE A 157 -14.45 -14.38 -32.42
CA PHE A 157 -13.68 -15.14 -33.40
C PHE A 157 -14.09 -16.62 -33.44
N LEU A 158 -14.24 -17.26 -32.28
CA LEU A 158 -14.69 -18.64 -32.18
C LEU A 158 -16.13 -18.82 -32.65
N VAL A 159 -17.04 -17.89 -32.33
CA VAL A 159 -18.44 -17.92 -32.78
C VAL A 159 -18.52 -17.84 -34.29
N LEU A 160 -17.73 -16.96 -34.90
CA LEU A 160 -17.71 -16.77 -36.35
C LEU A 160 -17.17 -18.00 -37.09
N LYS A 161 -16.09 -18.61 -36.58
CA LYS A 161 -15.38 -19.68 -37.29
C LYS A 161 -15.83 -21.09 -36.90
N TYR A 162 -16.23 -21.28 -35.65
CA TYR A 162 -16.54 -22.59 -35.05
C TYR A 162 -17.81 -22.54 -34.17
N PRO A 163 -18.98 -22.15 -34.72
CA PRO A 163 -20.20 -21.96 -33.92
C PRO A 163 -20.63 -23.24 -33.18
N GLY A 164 -20.46 -24.42 -33.79
CA GLY A 164 -20.76 -25.71 -33.14
C GLY A 164 -19.84 -26.02 -31.95
N PHE A 165 -18.56 -25.63 -32.02
CA PHE A 165 -17.62 -25.76 -30.90
C PHE A 165 -18.03 -24.85 -29.74
N VAL A 166 -18.38 -23.59 -30.03
CA VAL A 166 -18.85 -22.65 -29.00
C VAL A 166 -20.15 -23.14 -28.34
N GLN A 167 -21.13 -23.57 -29.13
CA GLN A 167 -22.38 -24.12 -28.60
C GLN A 167 -22.13 -25.33 -27.67
N ARG A 168 -21.16 -26.17 -28.03
CA ARG A 168 -20.76 -27.30 -27.19
C ARG A 168 -20.07 -26.84 -25.92
N LEU A 169 -19.19 -25.84 -25.96
CA LEU A 169 -18.57 -25.26 -24.76
C LEU A 169 -19.61 -24.67 -23.80
N GLU A 170 -20.67 -24.03 -24.31
CA GLU A 170 -21.75 -23.47 -23.49
C GLU A 170 -22.61 -24.56 -22.82
N THR A 171 -22.94 -25.62 -23.57
CA THR A 171 -23.82 -26.69 -23.09
C THR A 171 -23.05 -27.70 -22.23
N ALA A 172 -21.97 -28.27 -22.76
CA ALA A 172 -21.17 -29.29 -22.08
C ALA A 172 -20.28 -28.68 -20.99
N GLY A 173 -19.62 -27.55 -21.24
CA GLY A 173 -18.52 -27.08 -20.40
C GLY A 173 -17.27 -27.99 -20.53
N VAL A 174 -16.29 -27.77 -19.65
CA VAL A 174 -15.00 -28.48 -19.71
C VAL A 174 -14.60 -29.06 -18.36
N LYS A 175 -13.68 -30.02 -18.38
CA LYS A 175 -12.94 -30.51 -17.20
C LYS A 175 -11.45 -30.43 -17.47
N TYR A 176 -10.69 -30.15 -16.42
CA TYR A 176 -9.23 -30.14 -16.44
C TYR A 176 -8.70 -31.43 -15.84
N VAL A 177 -7.77 -32.08 -16.53
CA VAL A 177 -7.09 -33.28 -16.07
C VAL A 177 -5.64 -32.94 -15.79
N LYS A 178 -5.18 -33.23 -14.57
CA LYS A 178 -3.81 -32.98 -14.15
C LYS A 178 -3.26 -34.15 -13.35
N ILE A 179 -2.04 -34.56 -13.64
CA ILE A 179 -1.29 -35.52 -12.83
C ILE A 179 -0.36 -34.74 -11.89
N THR A 180 -0.60 -34.89 -10.60
CA THR A 180 0.14 -34.21 -9.53
C THR A 180 1.02 -35.21 -8.77
N PRO A 181 2.28 -34.86 -8.47
CA PRO A 181 3.18 -35.78 -7.78
C PRO A 181 2.84 -35.92 -6.29
N ALA A 182 3.40 -36.92 -5.62
CA ALA A 182 3.29 -37.06 -4.16
C ALA A 182 4.15 -36.05 -3.37
N VAL A 183 5.20 -35.52 -4.00
CA VAL A 183 6.17 -34.58 -3.43
C VAL A 183 6.37 -33.44 -4.41
N ASP A 184 6.56 -32.22 -3.91
CA ASP A 184 6.77 -31.05 -4.77
C ASP A 184 8.04 -31.24 -5.62
N ASP A 185 7.88 -31.09 -6.93
CA ASP A 185 8.95 -31.14 -7.92
C ASP A 185 9.32 -29.72 -8.35
N PRO A 186 10.44 -29.17 -7.85
CA PRO A 186 10.83 -27.79 -8.15
C PRO A 186 11.27 -27.60 -9.61
N THR A 187 11.44 -28.68 -10.39
CA THR A 187 11.88 -28.63 -11.79
C THR A 187 10.73 -28.52 -12.79
N SER A 188 9.48 -28.69 -12.34
CA SER A 188 8.28 -28.59 -13.17
C SER A 188 7.42 -27.40 -12.80
N ALA A 189 6.92 -26.66 -13.79
CA ALA A 189 5.92 -25.60 -13.62
C ALA A 189 4.59 -26.12 -13.00
N LEU A 190 4.32 -27.43 -13.14
CA LEU A 190 3.19 -28.13 -12.55
C LEU A 190 3.56 -28.97 -11.32
N GLY A 191 4.81 -28.90 -10.85
CA GLY A 191 5.40 -29.83 -9.91
C GLY A 191 4.84 -29.80 -8.49
N ARG A 192 3.92 -28.89 -8.15
CA ARG A 192 3.25 -28.89 -6.85
C ARG A 192 2.45 -30.19 -6.65
N SER A 193 2.73 -30.87 -5.56
CA SER A 193 2.11 -32.12 -5.13
C SER A 193 0.65 -31.96 -4.73
N TRP A 194 -0.10 -33.07 -4.75
CA TRP A 194 -1.48 -33.08 -4.22
C TRP A 194 -1.52 -32.74 -2.72
N LYS A 195 -0.47 -33.07 -1.95
CA LYS A 195 -0.32 -32.69 -0.54
C LYS A 195 -0.28 -31.18 -0.36
N SER A 196 0.64 -30.53 -1.08
CA SER A 196 0.80 -29.08 -1.05
C SER A 196 -0.40 -28.35 -1.67
N MET A 197 -1.05 -28.93 -2.69
CA MET A 197 -2.22 -28.35 -3.33
C MET A 197 -3.44 -28.33 -2.40
N TYR A 198 -3.69 -29.42 -1.67
CA TYR A 198 -4.84 -29.55 -0.78
C TYR A 198 -4.55 -29.20 0.68
N HIS A 199 -3.30 -28.90 1.01
CA HIS A 199 -2.82 -28.66 2.38
C HIS A 199 -3.14 -29.85 3.30
N VAL A 200 -2.75 -31.05 2.86
CA VAL A 200 -3.02 -32.34 3.50
C VAL A 200 -1.74 -33.18 3.58
N GLN A 201 -1.73 -34.19 4.46
CA GLN A 201 -0.57 -35.09 4.62
C GLN A 201 -0.85 -36.50 4.11
N THR A 202 -2.13 -36.91 4.10
CA THR A 202 -2.58 -38.27 3.79
C THR A 202 -3.46 -38.32 2.54
N LYS A 203 -3.57 -39.50 1.92
CA LYS A 203 -4.43 -39.69 0.75
C LYS A 203 -5.89 -39.48 1.13
N GLU A 204 -6.30 -40.01 2.28
CA GLU A 204 -7.66 -39.96 2.79
C GLU A 204 -8.14 -38.51 2.98
N GLU A 205 -7.28 -37.64 3.51
CA GLU A 205 -7.56 -36.19 3.59
C GLU A 205 -7.67 -35.55 2.22
N ALA A 206 -6.78 -35.89 1.28
CA ALA A 206 -6.83 -35.39 -0.09
C ALA A 206 -8.13 -35.79 -0.79
N GLU A 207 -8.53 -37.06 -0.67
CA GLU A 207 -9.76 -37.62 -1.22
C GLU A 207 -10.99 -36.91 -0.68
N LYS A 208 -11.00 -36.61 0.62
CA LYS A 208 -12.07 -35.82 1.24
C LYS A 208 -12.17 -34.42 0.60
N ARG A 209 -11.04 -33.71 0.47
CA ARG A 209 -11.00 -32.36 -0.16
C ARG A 209 -11.40 -32.39 -1.63
N MET A 210 -10.93 -33.37 -2.40
CA MET A 210 -11.29 -33.56 -3.80
C MET A 210 -12.78 -33.82 -3.95
N LYS A 211 -13.36 -34.65 -3.08
CA LYS A 211 -14.80 -34.92 -3.05
C LYS A 211 -15.61 -33.66 -2.72
N GLU A 212 -15.19 -32.88 -1.72
CA GLU A 212 -15.83 -31.60 -1.36
C GLU A 212 -15.82 -30.59 -2.52
N GLN A 213 -14.77 -30.59 -3.35
CA GLN A 213 -14.67 -29.76 -4.55
C GLN A 213 -15.36 -30.36 -5.79
N GLY A 214 -15.92 -31.57 -5.70
CA GLY A 214 -16.56 -32.25 -6.83
C GLY A 214 -15.59 -32.77 -7.91
N SER A 215 -14.30 -32.91 -7.57
CA SER A 215 -13.29 -33.51 -8.44
C SER A 215 -13.37 -35.04 -8.41
N THR A 216 -12.92 -35.69 -9.47
CA THR A 216 -12.66 -37.14 -9.50
C THR A 216 -11.16 -37.40 -9.57
N TRP A 217 -10.70 -38.56 -9.09
CA TRP A 217 -9.28 -38.84 -9.05
C TRP A 217 -8.96 -40.32 -9.30
N GLU A 218 -7.71 -40.57 -9.69
CA GLU A 218 -7.13 -41.89 -9.89
C GLU A 218 -5.70 -41.88 -9.37
N TRP A 219 -5.40 -42.79 -8.44
CA TRP A 219 -4.04 -42.99 -7.93
C TRP A 219 -3.21 -43.79 -8.94
N ILE A 220 -2.08 -43.24 -9.35
CA ILE A 220 -1.17 -43.88 -10.31
C ILE A 220 -0.15 -44.74 -9.52
N ASN A 221 -0.17 -46.05 -9.76
CA ASN A 221 0.73 -47.00 -9.09
C ASN A 221 2.21 -46.76 -9.46
N ASN A 222 3.11 -47.02 -8.49
CA ASN A 222 4.58 -46.85 -8.45
C ASN A 222 5.10 -45.56 -7.78
N ASN A 223 4.49 -44.39 -7.96
CA ASN A 223 5.03 -43.12 -7.43
C ASN A 223 4.11 -42.38 -6.42
N ASN A 224 2.92 -42.91 -6.13
CA ASN A 224 1.87 -42.23 -5.34
C ASN A 224 1.39 -40.89 -5.95
N ASP A 225 1.55 -40.75 -7.26
CA ASP A 225 1.01 -39.62 -8.01
C ASP A 225 -0.52 -39.74 -8.13
N CYS A 226 -1.19 -38.60 -8.27
CA CYS A 226 -2.64 -38.53 -8.38
C CYS A 226 -3.03 -37.84 -9.68
N ARG A 227 -3.75 -38.56 -10.55
CA ARG A 227 -4.50 -37.95 -11.65
C ARG A 227 -5.78 -37.37 -11.08
N ILE A 228 -5.98 -36.07 -11.22
CA ILE A 228 -7.12 -35.32 -10.72
C ILE A 228 -7.85 -34.75 -11.92
N THR A 229 -9.17 -34.95 -11.96
CA THR A 229 -10.07 -34.35 -12.95
C THR A 229 -11.00 -33.40 -12.22
N SER A 230 -11.03 -32.13 -12.64
CA SER A 230 -11.89 -31.11 -12.04
C SER A 230 -13.39 -31.44 -12.19
N PRO A 231 -14.28 -30.82 -11.40
CA PRO A 231 -15.70 -30.77 -11.75
C PRO A 231 -15.91 -30.12 -13.12
N ARG A 232 -17.15 -30.23 -13.63
CA ARG A 232 -17.58 -29.46 -14.82
C ARG A 232 -17.44 -27.97 -14.51
N LEU A 233 -16.65 -27.27 -15.31
CA LEU A 233 -16.47 -25.83 -15.24
C LEU A 233 -16.99 -25.16 -16.51
N PRO A 234 -17.56 -23.94 -16.41
CA PRO A 234 -17.93 -23.17 -17.58
C PRO A 234 -16.67 -22.72 -18.35
N ALA A 235 -16.70 -22.87 -19.68
CA ALA A 235 -15.67 -22.33 -20.56
C ALA A 235 -16.00 -20.89 -21.01
N ILE A 236 -17.26 -20.51 -20.94
CA ILE A 236 -17.78 -19.20 -21.34
C ILE A 236 -18.54 -18.62 -20.15
N ARG A 237 -18.26 -17.37 -19.82
CA ARG A 237 -18.94 -16.64 -18.74
C ARG A 237 -19.43 -15.29 -19.22
N THR A 238 -20.42 -14.74 -18.52
CA THR A 238 -20.89 -13.37 -18.73
C THR A 238 -19.96 -12.40 -18.02
N CYS A 239 -19.50 -11.39 -18.76
CA CYS A 239 -18.63 -10.32 -18.29
C CYS A 239 -19.40 -9.27 -17.50
N SER A 240 -18.66 -8.41 -16.80
CA SER A 240 -19.16 -7.20 -16.13
C SER A 240 -19.94 -6.26 -17.07
N ASN A 241 -19.56 -6.17 -18.34
CA ASN A 241 -20.22 -5.37 -19.37
C ASN A 241 -21.43 -6.08 -20.04
N GLY A 242 -21.82 -7.27 -19.56
CA GLY A 242 -22.94 -8.05 -20.09
C GLY A 242 -22.63 -8.90 -21.32
N ARG A 243 -21.45 -8.77 -21.94
CA ARG A 243 -21.00 -9.65 -23.03
C ARG A 243 -20.68 -11.05 -22.49
N LYS A 244 -20.54 -12.03 -23.39
CA LYS A 244 -19.92 -13.33 -23.06
C LYS A 244 -18.44 -13.29 -23.42
N ALA A 245 -17.60 -13.94 -22.63
CA ALA A 245 -16.18 -14.10 -22.90
C ALA A 245 -15.72 -15.56 -22.75
N PHE A 246 -14.63 -15.89 -23.46
CA PHE A 246 -13.88 -17.13 -23.31
C PHE A 246 -13.10 -17.15 -21.97
N PHE A 247 -13.83 -17.04 -20.86
CA PHE A 247 -13.29 -16.96 -19.51
C PHE A 247 -13.05 -18.38 -18.96
N ASN A 248 -11.80 -18.83 -19.05
CA ASN A 248 -11.38 -20.17 -18.60
C ASN A 248 -9.84 -20.27 -18.50
N GLN A 249 -9.35 -21.50 -18.30
CA GLN A 249 -7.92 -21.87 -18.28
C GLN A 249 -7.52 -22.80 -19.44
N ILE A 250 -8.32 -22.88 -20.51
CA ILE A 250 -8.11 -23.85 -21.62
C ILE A 250 -6.78 -23.58 -22.31
N LEU A 251 -6.50 -22.33 -22.71
CA LEU A 251 -5.22 -21.98 -23.34
C LEU A 251 -4.02 -22.20 -22.41
N ALA A 252 -4.16 -21.84 -21.13
CA ALA A 252 -3.12 -22.08 -20.13
C ALA A 252 -2.78 -23.56 -19.99
N ALA A 253 -3.79 -24.43 -19.94
CA ALA A 253 -3.59 -25.86 -19.89
C ALA A 253 -3.03 -26.41 -21.22
N TYR A 254 -3.55 -25.96 -22.35
CA TYR A 254 -3.16 -26.48 -23.67
C TYR A 254 -1.72 -26.11 -24.07
N THR A 255 -1.21 -24.98 -23.59
CA THR A 255 0.13 -24.50 -23.93
C THR A 255 1.15 -24.69 -22.81
N GLY A 256 0.70 -24.70 -21.54
CA GLY A 256 1.59 -24.65 -20.38
C GLY A 256 1.56 -25.88 -19.47
N TRP A 257 0.61 -26.80 -19.61
CA TRP A 257 0.54 -27.97 -18.72
C TRP A 257 1.35 -29.14 -19.27
N ILE A 258 2.65 -28.90 -19.42
CA ILE A 258 3.61 -29.86 -19.95
C ILE A 258 4.68 -30.17 -18.92
N ASP A 259 4.84 -31.46 -18.60
CA ASP A 259 6.01 -32.01 -17.92
C ASP A 259 6.10 -33.51 -18.18
N SER A 260 7.00 -34.21 -17.48
CA SER A 260 7.14 -35.67 -17.62
C SER A 260 5.86 -36.46 -17.26
N ARG A 261 4.91 -35.83 -16.56
CA ARG A 261 3.65 -36.43 -16.08
C ARG A 261 2.43 -35.94 -16.85
N ASN A 262 2.48 -34.75 -17.45
CA ASN A 262 1.34 -34.07 -18.06
C ASN A 262 1.55 -33.81 -19.55
N ASP A 263 0.56 -34.20 -20.36
CA ASP A 263 0.47 -33.92 -21.78
C ASP A 263 -0.62 -32.85 -22.00
N PRO A 264 -0.27 -31.65 -22.51
CA PRO A 264 -1.23 -30.58 -22.72
C PRO A 264 -2.44 -30.96 -23.58
N LYS A 265 -2.27 -31.88 -24.55
CA LYS A 265 -3.35 -32.35 -25.41
C LYS A 265 -4.39 -33.21 -24.68
N LYS A 266 -4.04 -33.70 -23.49
CA LYS A 266 -4.90 -34.49 -22.61
C LYS A 266 -5.35 -33.70 -21.37
N ALA A 267 -4.89 -32.47 -21.21
CA ALA A 267 -5.15 -31.66 -20.03
C ALA A 267 -6.57 -31.09 -19.98
N ILE A 268 -7.28 -31.04 -21.11
CA ILE A 268 -8.64 -30.50 -21.21
C ILE A 268 -9.53 -31.47 -21.98
N ILE A 269 -10.69 -31.78 -21.40
CA ILE A 269 -11.72 -32.62 -22.01
C ILE A 269 -13.09 -31.93 -21.92
N PHE A 270 -14.00 -32.26 -22.84
CA PHE A 270 -15.40 -31.86 -22.70
C PHE A 270 -16.04 -32.61 -21.53
N ALA A 271 -16.92 -31.94 -20.79
CA ALA A 271 -17.52 -32.55 -19.60
C ALA A 271 -18.63 -33.59 -19.90
N ASP A 272 -19.14 -33.62 -21.14
CA ASP A 272 -20.24 -34.48 -21.58
C ASP A 272 -19.79 -35.91 -21.95
N ASP A 273 -18.79 -36.05 -22.83
CA ASP A 273 -18.31 -37.33 -23.36
C ASP A 273 -16.81 -37.59 -23.09
N HIS A 274 -16.13 -36.66 -22.41
CA HIS A 274 -14.70 -36.72 -22.08
C HIS A 274 -13.76 -36.74 -23.31
N SER A 275 -14.25 -36.36 -24.49
CA SER A 275 -13.42 -36.17 -25.67
C SER A 275 -12.43 -35.01 -25.48
N PRO A 276 -11.22 -35.10 -26.07
CA PRO A 276 -10.20 -34.06 -25.96
C PRO A 276 -10.60 -32.79 -26.73
N MET A 277 -10.00 -31.66 -26.37
CA MET A 277 -10.15 -30.42 -27.14
C MET A 277 -9.54 -30.56 -28.56
N PRO A 278 -10.22 -30.09 -29.62
CA PRO A 278 -9.70 -30.14 -30.99
C PRO A 278 -8.42 -29.29 -31.13
N SER A 279 -7.28 -29.93 -31.40
CA SER A 279 -5.98 -29.24 -31.44
C SER A 279 -5.89 -28.18 -32.54
N ASP A 280 -6.53 -28.40 -33.69
CA ASP A 280 -6.61 -27.44 -34.79
C ASP A 280 -7.28 -26.13 -34.37
N ILE A 281 -8.38 -26.21 -33.62
CA ILE A 281 -9.08 -25.03 -33.08
C ILE A 281 -8.21 -24.36 -31.99
N MET A 282 -7.55 -25.14 -31.14
CA MET A 282 -6.71 -24.59 -30.07
C MET A 282 -5.47 -23.87 -30.62
N ASP A 283 -4.79 -24.44 -31.62
CA ASP A 283 -3.61 -23.85 -32.26
C ASP A 283 -3.98 -22.52 -32.93
N GLU A 284 -5.15 -22.44 -33.58
CA GLU A 284 -5.67 -21.18 -34.13
C GLU A 284 -6.00 -20.14 -33.06
N LEU A 285 -6.55 -20.57 -31.92
CA LEU A 285 -6.86 -19.67 -30.82
C LEU A 285 -5.59 -19.11 -30.17
N VAL A 286 -4.53 -19.91 -30.06
CA VAL A 286 -3.18 -19.45 -29.67
C VAL A 286 -2.65 -18.42 -30.66
N ALA A 287 -2.73 -18.71 -31.96
CA ALA A 287 -2.31 -17.77 -33.00
C ALA A 287 -3.13 -16.46 -32.98
N TYR A 288 -4.43 -16.54 -32.69
CA TYR A 288 -5.27 -15.35 -32.49
C TYR A 288 -4.78 -14.53 -31.29
N PHE A 289 -4.52 -15.16 -30.14
CA PHE A 289 -3.99 -14.46 -28.97
C PHE A 289 -2.67 -13.77 -29.30
N ASP A 290 -1.72 -14.49 -29.90
CA ASP A 290 -0.40 -13.94 -30.20
C ASP A 290 -0.44 -12.76 -31.16
N LYS A 291 -1.37 -12.77 -32.12
CA LYS A 291 -1.59 -11.68 -33.08
C LYS A 291 -2.25 -10.45 -32.45
N ASN A 292 -3.16 -10.64 -31.49
CA ASN A 292 -4.03 -9.59 -30.97
C ASN A 292 -3.70 -9.14 -29.53
N LYS A 293 -2.71 -9.75 -28.88
CA LYS A 293 -2.28 -9.32 -27.54
C LYS A 293 -1.69 -7.92 -27.57
N PHE A 294 -2.03 -7.13 -26.56
CA PHE A 294 -1.36 -5.88 -26.25
C PHE A 294 -0.28 -6.15 -25.20
N VAL A 295 0.95 -5.70 -25.45
CA VAL A 295 2.08 -5.82 -24.52
C VAL A 295 2.52 -4.45 -24.07
N HIS A 296 2.37 -4.17 -22.77
CA HIS A 296 2.91 -2.94 -22.18
C HIS A 296 4.37 -3.15 -21.77
N PRO A 297 5.33 -2.36 -22.29
CA PRO A 297 6.69 -2.37 -21.81
C PRO A 297 6.77 -1.64 -20.46
N TRP A 298 6.82 -2.41 -19.37
CA TRP A 298 6.82 -1.89 -18.01
C TRP A 298 7.92 -0.84 -17.75
N LYS A 299 7.53 0.27 -17.12
CA LYS A 299 8.44 1.22 -16.46
C LYS A 299 8.05 1.37 -14.99
N ALA A 300 8.98 1.81 -14.15
CA ALA A 300 8.67 2.13 -12.75
C ALA A 300 7.52 3.12 -12.66
N GLY A 301 6.58 2.86 -11.75
CA GLY A 301 5.41 3.70 -11.55
C GLY A 301 4.22 3.29 -12.40
N ASP A 302 4.44 2.57 -13.51
CA ASP A 302 3.35 2.12 -14.36
C ASP A 302 2.49 1.07 -13.66
N PHE A 303 1.19 1.12 -13.90
CA PHE A 303 0.28 0.07 -13.45
C PHE A 303 -0.88 -0.13 -14.43
N MET A 304 -1.57 -1.25 -14.30
CA MET A 304 -2.76 -1.57 -15.08
C MET A 304 -3.87 -2.11 -14.18
N ILE A 305 -5.11 -1.74 -14.51
CA ILE A 305 -6.34 -2.27 -13.94
C ILE A 305 -7.00 -3.09 -15.05
N ILE A 306 -7.05 -4.40 -14.88
CA ILE A 306 -7.65 -5.33 -15.85
C ILE A 306 -9.00 -5.77 -15.30
N ASP A 307 -10.05 -5.63 -16.12
CA ASP A 307 -11.30 -6.32 -15.85
C ASP A 307 -11.08 -7.80 -16.15
N ASN A 308 -10.92 -8.59 -15.10
CA ASN A 308 -10.60 -10.00 -15.21
C ASN A 308 -11.74 -10.76 -15.90
N THR A 309 -12.98 -10.25 -15.92
CA THR A 309 -14.09 -10.91 -16.61
C THR A 309 -14.03 -10.77 -18.13
N VAL A 310 -13.34 -9.73 -18.63
CA VAL A 310 -13.29 -9.38 -20.06
C VAL A 310 -11.97 -9.81 -20.71
N SER A 311 -10.84 -9.64 -20.02
CA SER A 311 -9.52 -9.88 -20.59
C SER A 311 -8.76 -10.99 -19.88
N CYS A 312 -8.10 -11.84 -20.65
CA CYS A 312 -7.05 -12.70 -20.15
C CYS A 312 -5.71 -11.95 -20.16
N HIS A 313 -4.77 -12.45 -19.35
CA HIS A 313 -3.42 -11.93 -19.26
C HIS A 313 -2.38 -13.06 -19.25
N SER A 314 -1.13 -12.70 -19.51
CA SER A 314 -0.01 -13.64 -19.57
C SER A 314 1.28 -12.97 -19.08
N ARG A 315 2.42 -13.67 -19.13
CA ARG A 315 3.74 -13.07 -18.88
C ARG A 315 4.72 -13.53 -19.94
N GLU A 316 5.46 -12.60 -20.53
CA GLU A 316 6.58 -12.94 -21.40
C GLU A 316 7.76 -13.50 -20.59
N SER A 317 8.60 -14.31 -21.25
CA SER A 317 9.93 -14.61 -20.74
C SER A 317 10.75 -13.32 -20.59
N PHE A 318 11.77 -13.35 -19.73
CA PHE A 318 12.71 -12.26 -19.59
C PHE A 318 14.07 -12.73 -19.10
N ASP A 319 15.11 -11.96 -19.42
CA ASP A 319 16.47 -12.28 -19.06
C ASP A 319 16.76 -11.89 -17.61
N THR A 320 17.60 -12.69 -16.96
CA THR A 320 18.22 -12.32 -15.69
C THR A 320 19.53 -11.59 -15.94
N ASP A 321 19.82 -10.55 -15.18
CA ASP A 321 21.12 -9.88 -15.23
C ASP A 321 22.04 -10.47 -14.16
N ASN A 322 23.07 -11.22 -14.60
CA ASN A 322 24.01 -11.91 -13.71
C ASN A 322 23.32 -12.76 -12.63
N GLY A 323 22.23 -13.46 -13.01
CA GLY A 323 21.42 -14.27 -12.10
C GLY A 323 20.46 -13.48 -11.20
N ARG A 324 20.44 -12.15 -11.26
CA ARG A 324 19.48 -11.31 -10.53
C ARG A 324 18.22 -11.05 -11.37
N ARG A 325 17.06 -11.24 -10.75
CA ARG A 325 15.76 -10.85 -11.33
C ARG A 325 15.61 -9.34 -11.24
N ARG A 326 15.63 -8.65 -12.39
CA ARG A 326 15.32 -7.22 -12.47
C ARG A 326 13.80 -6.95 -12.53
N ARG A 327 12.96 -7.90 -12.94
CA ARG A 327 11.50 -7.70 -12.99
C ARG A 327 10.87 -7.71 -11.59
N LYS A 328 10.38 -6.56 -11.10
CA LYS A 328 9.57 -6.44 -9.89
C LYS A 328 8.18 -5.92 -10.21
N VAL A 329 7.26 -6.85 -10.41
CA VAL A 329 5.84 -6.56 -10.64
C VAL A 329 5.04 -7.09 -9.47
N MET A 330 4.18 -6.23 -8.92
CA MET A 330 3.23 -6.58 -7.88
C MET A 330 1.85 -6.79 -8.47
N ALA A 331 1.00 -7.51 -7.76
CA ALA A 331 -0.37 -7.77 -8.14
C ALA A 331 -1.33 -7.49 -6.98
N ALA A 332 -2.54 -7.08 -7.32
CA ALA A 332 -3.68 -6.99 -6.41
C ALA A 332 -4.90 -7.58 -7.11
N ILE A 333 -5.78 -8.22 -6.34
CA ILE A 333 -7.05 -8.74 -6.84
C ILE A 333 -8.19 -8.08 -6.08
N ALA A 334 -9.33 -7.92 -6.75
CA ALA A 334 -10.52 -7.32 -6.17
C ALA A 334 -11.77 -8.09 -6.59
N ASN A 335 -12.79 -8.06 -5.75
CA ASN A 335 -14.11 -8.59 -6.07
C ASN A 335 -15.20 -7.60 -5.68
N GLY A 336 -15.85 -7.01 -6.68
CA GLY A 336 -16.84 -5.96 -6.49
C GLY A 336 -16.25 -4.54 -6.47
N ILE A 337 -17.16 -3.56 -6.48
CA ILE A 337 -16.87 -2.12 -6.55
C ILE A 337 -17.78 -1.42 -5.54
N ASP A 338 -17.22 -0.62 -4.64
CA ASP A 338 -17.97 0.37 -3.85
C ASP A 338 -18.14 1.62 -4.71
N ASN A 339 -19.40 1.95 -5.02
CA ASN A 339 -19.76 3.12 -5.81
C ASN A 339 -19.61 4.44 -5.04
N ASN A 340 -19.27 4.38 -3.74
CA ASN A 340 -18.97 5.54 -2.92
C ASN A 340 -17.73 5.32 -2.04
N PRO A 341 -16.53 5.19 -2.63
CA PRO A 341 -15.30 4.89 -1.89
C PRO A 341 -14.80 6.09 -1.07
N ASN A 342 -15.34 7.28 -1.29
CA ASN A 342 -14.86 8.55 -0.73
C ASN A 342 -15.57 8.94 0.55
N LYS A 343 -15.45 8.12 1.60
CA LYS A 343 -16.06 8.43 2.91
C LYS A 343 -15.22 9.41 3.75
N SER A 344 -13.94 9.59 3.42
CA SER A 344 -13.03 10.52 4.13
C SER A 344 -12.97 11.89 3.45
N ILE A 345 -12.90 12.95 4.25
CA ILE A 345 -12.69 14.33 3.80
C ILE A 345 -11.23 14.62 3.40
N THR A 346 -10.29 13.73 3.75
CA THR A 346 -8.87 13.83 3.38
C THR A 346 -8.43 12.70 2.46
N THR A 347 -7.25 12.85 1.85
CA THR A 347 -6.49 11.70 1.32
C THR A 347 -6.03 10.78 2.44
N ASN A 348 -5.94 9.48 2.15
CA ASN A 348 -5.42 8.49 3.07
C ASN A 348 -4.19 7.84 2.45
N LEU A 349 -3.12 7.75 3.21
CA LEU A 349 -1.95 6.97 2.82
C LEU A 349 -2.11 5.55 3.38
N VAL A 350 -1.42 4.60 2.76
CA VAL A 350 -1.45 3.19 3.15
C VAL A 350 -0.13 2.82 3.82
N LEU A 351 -0.18 2.17 4.97
CA LEU A 351 0.98 1.60 5.65
C LEU A 351 1.29 0.21 5.09
N SER A 352 2.50 -0.30 5.28
CA SER A 352 2.85 -1.66 4.80
C SER A 352 1.98 -2.78 5.40
N THR A 353 1.32 -2.52 6.52
CA THR A 353 0.32 -3.41 7.14
C THR A 353 -1.04 -3.41 6.43
N GLY A 354 -1.27 -2.49 5.48
CA GLY A 354 -2.56 -2.21 4.85
C GLY A 354 -3.44 -1.23 5.63
N ASP A 355 -3.00 -0.77 6.81
CA ASP A 355 -3.74 0.22 7.57
C ASP A 355 -3.77 1.58 6.85
N LEU A 356 -4.90 2.28 6.95
CA LEU A 356 -5.07 3.63 6.43
C LEU A 356 -4.63 4.66 7.47
N ILE A 357 -3.84 5.64 7.02
CA ILE A 357 -3.49 6.82 7.82
C ILE A 357 -3.99 8.11 7.14
N PRO A 358 -4.80 8.93 7.81
CA PRO A 358 -5.23 10.22 7.27
C PRO A 358 -4.05 11.14 6.98
N SER A 359 -4.07 11.85 5.83
CA SER A 359 -3.00 12.78 5.46
C SER A 359 -2.95 14.04 6.33
N VAL A 360 -4.00 14.33 7.11
CA VAL A 360 -4.07 15.47 8.03
C VAL A 360 -4.42 15.00 9.43
N GLY A 361 -3.60 15.37 10.41
CA GLY A 361 -3.81 15.10 11.82
C GLY A 361 -3.66 16.32 12.72
N LEU A 362 -3.98 16.14 14.00
CA LEU A 362 -3.77 17.14 15.04
C LEU A 362 -2.49 16.83 15.82
N GLY A 363 -1.54 17.76 15.84
CA GLY A 363 -0.39 17.68 16.75
C GLY A 363 -0.74 18.19 18.15
N CYS A 364 -0.46 17.39 19.19
CA CYS A 364 -0.81 17.73 20.59
C CYS A 364 0.31 18.42 21.38
N TRP A 365 1.51 18.57 20.80
CA TRP A 365 2.63 19.25 21.47
C TRP A 365 2.28 20.73 21.79
N LYS A 366 2.64 21.20 22.99
CA LYS A 366 2.28 22.53 23.52
C LYS A 366 0.77 22.84 23.54
N ILE A 367 -0.12 21.84 23.53
CA ILE A 367 -1.52 22.06 23.88
C ILE A 367 -1.62 22.05 25.40
N ASP A 368 -2.10 23.16 25.97
CA ASP A 368 -2.27 23.33 27.40
C ASP A 368 -3.29 22.34 27.97
N LYS A 369 -3.00 21.78 29.16
CA LYS A 369 -3.86 20.77 29.79
C LYS A 369 -5.26 21.28 30.08
N ALA A 370 -5.43 22.56 30.40
CA ALA A 370 -6.74 23.14 30.69
C ALA A 370 -7.70 23.12 29.50
N VAL A 371 -7.17 23.07 28.26
CA VAL A 371 -7.98 23.05 27.03
C VAL A 371 -7.75 21.80 26.17
N GLY A 372 -6.88 20.88 26.60
CA GLY A 372 -6.45 19.73 25.82
C GLY A 372 -7.60 18.81 25.39
N ALA A 373 -8.42 18.38 26.34
CA ALA A 373 -9.55 17.49 26.07
C ALA A 373 -10.56 18.11 25.09
N ASN A 374 -10.94 19.37 25.32
CA ASN A 374 -11.83 20.09 24.42
C ASN A 374 -11.20 20.28 23.03
N THR A 375 -9.90 20.57 22.94
CA THR A 375 -9.23 20.74 21.64
C THR A 375 -9.28 19.46 20.81
N VAL A 376 -8.97 18.31 21.41
CA VAL A 376 -9.02 17.00 20.74
C VAL A 376 -10.45 16.65 20.33
N TYR A 377 -11.42 16.83 21.24
CA TYR A 377 -12.84 16.64 20.92
C TYR A 377 -13.30 17.51 19.74
N GLN A 378 -12.96 18.80 19.74
CA GLN A 378 -13.33 19.72 18.64
C GLN A 378 -12.66 19.34 17.32
N ALA A 379 -11.42 18.85 17.35
CA ALA A 379 -10.74 18.36 16.15
C ALA A 379 -11.47 17.15 15.57
N ILE A 380 -11.77 16.13 16.39
CA ILE A 380 -12.50 14.94 15.94
C ILE A 380 -13.88 15.32 15.37
N LYS A 381 -14.59 16.22 16.06
CA LYS A 381 -15.87 16.77 15.61
C LYS A 381 -15.77 17.54 14.28
N SER A 382 -14.63 18.18 14.03
CA SER A 382 -14.35 18.88 12.77
C SER A 382 -13.87 17.96 11.64
N GLY A 383 -13.79 16.64 11.90
CA GLY A 383 -13.45 15.63 10.90
C GLY A 383 -12.02 15.08 10.99
N TYR A 384 -11.22 15.50 11.97
CA TYR A 384 -9.91 14.88 12.18
C TYR A 384 -10.07 13.43 12.61
N ARG A 385 -9.21 12.56 12.06
CA ARG A 385 -9.13 11.15 12.42
C ARG A 385 -7.73 10.71 12.83
N LEU A 386 -6.70 11.53 12.60
CA LEU A 386 -5.34 11.32 13.09
C LEU A 386 -5.05 12.26 14.27
N ILE A 387 -4.65 11.70 15.42
CA ILE A 387 -4.24 12.46 16.61
C ILE A 387 -2.82 12.07 17.00
N ASP A 388 -1.90 13.04 16.95
CA ASP A 388 -0.49 12.85 17.30
C ASP A 388 -0.19 13.33 18.72
N SER A 389 0.12 12.38 19.60
CA SER A 389 0.46 12.58 21.01
C SER A 389 1.87 12.06 21.32
N ALA A 390 2.35 12.23 22.55
CA ALA A 390 3.57 11.62 23.08
C ALA A 390 3.58 11.69 24.61
N ALA A 391 4.29 10.76 25.26
CA ALA A 391 4.47 10.76 26.71
C ALA A 391 5.04 12.08 27.26
N ASP A 392 6.09 12.61 26.61
CA ASP A 392 6.78 13.85 26.99
C ASP A 392 5.90 15.11 26.86
N TYR A 393 4.81 15.07 26.07
CA TYR A 393 3.92 16.24 25.95
C TYR A 393 3.13 16.50 27.23
N GLY A 394 3.08 15.51 28.14
CA GLY A 394 2.46 15.63 29.46
C GLY A 394 0.94 15.81 29.45
N ASN A 395 0.29 15.65 28.30
CA ASN A 395 -1.14 15.87 28.09
C ASN A 395 -1.90 14.64 27.55
N GLU A 396 -1.31 13.44 27.60
CA GLU A 396 -1.96 12.19 27.14
C GLU A 396 -3.30 11.93 27.84
N ILE A 397 -3.41 12.25 29.14
CA ILE A 397 -4.68 12.17 29.89
C ILE A 397 -5.76 13.04 29.25
N GLN A 398 -5.43 14.27 28.91
CA GLN A 398 -6.38 15.19 28.27
C GLN A 398 -6.72 14.72 26.86
N THR A 399 -5.74 14.22 26.10
CA THR A 399 -5.96 13.63 24.78
C THR A 399 -6.95 12.47 24.85
N GLY A 400 -6.75 11.54 25.79
CA GLY A 400 -7.65 10.41 26.05
C GLY A 400 -9.06 10.86 26.43
N GLN A 401 -9.20 11.86 27.29
CA GLN A 401 -10.50 12.43 27.66
C GLN A 401 -11.27 12.99 26.44
N GLY A 402 -10.58 13.71 25.55
CA GLY A 402 -11.19 14.24 24.33
C GLY A 402 -11.64 13.15 23.36
N ILE A 403 -10.82 12.10 23.20
CA ILE A 403 -11.15 10.91 22.40
C ILE A 403 -12.39 10.21 22.99
N ARG A 404 -12.37 9.90 24.28
CA ARG A 404 -13.46 9.21 24.99
C ARG A 404 -14.78 9.96 24.84
N GLN A 405 -14.75 11.29 24.96
CA GLN A 405 -15.95 12.10 24.76
C GLN A 405 -16.50 11.97 23.33
N ALA A 406 -15.64 12.05 22.31
CA ALA A 406 -16.06 11.92 20.91
C ALA A 406 -16.66 10.53 20.60
N LEU A 407 -16.08 9.47 21.18
CA LEU A 407 -16.59 8.10 21.07
C LEU A 407 -17.95 7.94 21.78
N ALA A 408 -18.07 8.48 23.00
CA ALA A 408 -19.30 8.40 23.79
C ALA A 408 -20.49 9.13 23.13
N GLU A 409 -20.21 10.23 22.40
CA GLU A 409 -21.21 10.96 21.62
C GLU A 409 -21.50 10.34 20.25
N GLY A 410 -20.82 9.25 19.87
CA GLY A 410 -21.01 8.57 18.58
C GLY A 410 -20.53 9.37 17.37
N ILE A 411 -19.62 10.34 17.56
CA ILE A 411 -19.05 11.15 16.47
C ILE A 411 -18.19 10.30 15.53
N CYS A 412 -17.57 9.26 16.09
CA CYS A 412 -16.77 8.26 15.38
C CYS A 412 -16.68 7.00 16.25
N THR A 413 -16.16 5.93 15.64
CA THR A 413 -15.76 4.69 16.31
C THR A 413 -14.26 4.67 16.55
N ARG A 414 -13.79 3.83 17.50
CA ARG A 414 -12.34 3.68 17.76
C ARG A 414 -11.57 3.25 16.51
N SER A 415 -12.15 2.41 15.67
CA SER A 415 -11.57 1.94 14.41
C SER A 415 -11.45 3.02 13.33
N GLU A 416 -12.17 4.12 13.45
CA GLU A 416 -12.03 5.28 12.54
C GLU A 416 -10.94 6.25 13.00
N LEU A 417 -10.44 6.13 14.23
CA LEU A 417 -9.37 6.97 14.76
C LEU A 417 -8.01 6.30 14.59
N PHE A 418 -7.02 7.10 14.22
CA PHE A 418 -5.61 6.76 14.16
C PHE A 418 -4.85 7.55 15.23
N ILE A 419 -4.49 6.89 16.31
CA ILE A 419 -3.85 7.49 17.49
C ILE A 419 -2.37 7.16 17.51
N VAL A 420 -1.54 8.20 17.63
CA VAL A 420 -0.09 8.09 17.73
C VAL A 420 0.39 8.46 19.14
N THR A 421 1.30 7.67 19.69
CA THR A 421 2.14 8.09 20.82
C THR A 421 3.60 7.69 20.60
N LYS A 422 4.50 8.10 21.50
CA LYS A 422 5.94 8.02 21.29
C LYS A 422 6.69 7.56 22.54
N LEU A 423 7.64 6.66 22.33
CA LEU A 423 8.62 6.21 23.30
C LEU A 423 9.62 7.34 23.57
N TRP A 424 9.69 7.82 24.81
CA TRP A 424 10.67 8.82 25.21
C TRP A 424 12.07 8.23 25.44
N ASN A 425 13.07 9.10 25.34
CA ASN A 425 14.51 8.82 25.41
C ASN A 425 14.95 8.02 26.64
N SER A 426 14.36 8.28 27.81
CA SER A 426 14.68 7.57 29.06
C SER A 426 14.10 6.16 29.12
N PHE A 427 13.29 5.73 28.15
CA PHE A 427 12.63 4.43 28.16
C PHE A 427 13.11 3.49 27.04
N HIS A 428 14.22 3.78 26.37
CA HIS A 428 14.75 2.92 25.30
C HIS A 428 15.02 1.47 25.75
N SER A 429 15.37 1.27 27.03
CA SER A 429 15.51 -0.05 27.65
C SER A 429 14.24 -0.59 28.32
N HIS A 430 13.16 0.20 28.38
CA HIS A 430 11.93 -0.05 29.13
C HIS A 430 10.68 0.21 28.28
N VAL A 431 10.69 -0.26 27.02
CA VAL A 431 9.64 -0.02 26.04
C VAL A 431 8.26 -0.50 26.54
N ASP A 432 8.22 -1.67 27.17
CA ASP A 432 7.00 -2.29 27.69
C ASP A 432 6.33 -1.40 28.76
N GLU A 433 7.11 -0.89 29.72
CA GLU A 433 6.63 -0.01 30.80
C GLU A 433 6.06 1.30 30.22
N ALA A 434 6.76 1.88 29.24
CA ALA A 434 6.41 3.16 28.65
C ALA A 434 5.09 3.10 27.86
N ILE A 435 4.92 2.11 26.98
CA ILE A 435 3.68 2.00 26.21
C ILE A 435 2.47 1.71 27.11
N GLU A 436 2.63 0.87 28.13
CA GLU A 436 1.55 0.58 29.08
C GLU A 436 1.13 1.82 29.87
N LYS A 437 2.08 2.72 30.18
CA LYS A 437 1.75 4.01 30.79
C LYS A 437 0.97 4.91 29.84
N SER A 438 1.43 5.06 28.59
CA SER A 438 0.72 5.88 27.60
C SER A 438 -0.69 5.36 27.33
N LEU A 439 -0.88 4.04 27.24
CA LEU A 439 -2.21 3.43 27.08
C LEU A 439 -3.14 3.73 28.27
N ARG A 440 -2.63 3.64 29.51
CA ARG A 440 -3.39 4.03 30.71
C ARG A 440 -3.77 5.50 30.71
N ASP A 441 -2.86 6.39 30.31
CA ASP A 441 -3.14 7.82 30.27
C ASP A 441 -4.13 8.19 29.18
N LEU A 442 -3.97 7.62 27.98
CA LEU A 442 -4.90 7.81 26.87
C LEU A 442 -6.25 7.11 27.10
N ASP A 443 -6.33 6.17 28.04
CA ASP A 443 -7.47 5.30 28.29
C ASP A 443 -7.87 4.50 27.03
N LEU A 444 -6.88 3.81 26.46
CA LEU A 444 -7.02 3.00 25.25
C LEU A 444 -6.40 1.61 25.45
N ASP A 445 -6.95 0.60 24.79
CA ASP A 445 -6.40 -0.77 24.79
C ASP A 445 -5.17 -0.90 23.86
N TYR A 446 -5.11 -0.05 22.82
CA TYR A 446 -4.02 -0.02 21.84
C TYR A 446 -3.88 1.36 21.20
N VAL A 447 -2.70 1.63 20.66
CA VAL A 447 -2.44 2.75 19.74
C VAL A 447 -2.27 2.26 18.31
N ASP A 448 -2.64 3.09 17.34
CA ASP A 448 -2.50 2.73 15.92
C ASP A 448 -1.05 2.83 15.46
N LEU A 449 -0.27 3.71 16.08
CA LEU A 449 1.15 3.89 15.80
C LEU A 449 1.95 4.25 17.07
N TYR A 450 3.05 3.53 17.29
CA TYR A 450 4.02 3.84 18.35
C TYR A 450 5.39 4.17 17.76
N LEU A 451 5.93 5.34 18.09
CA LEU A 451 7.17 5.87 17.49
C LEU A 451 8.31 5.97 18.50
N ILE A 452 9.55 5.69 18.09
CA ILE A 452 10.73 6.11 18.88
C ILE A 452 10.90 7.63 18.72
N HIS A 453 10.80 8.41 19.80
CA HIS A 453 10.67 9.88 19.71
C HIS A 453 11.98 10.58 19.30
N PHE A 454 13.13 10.18 19.83
CA PHE A 454 14.44 10.61 19.33
C PHE A 454 15.43 9.44 19.37
N PRO A 455 16.46 9.41 18.52
CA PRO A 455 17.52 8.41 18.58
C PRO A 455 18.56 8.69 19.68
N ILE A 456 18.11 9.14 20.85
CA ILE A 456 18.98 9.55 21.97
C ILE A 456 18.66 8.68 23.18
N HIS A 457 19.61 7.83 23.56
CA HIS A 457 19.49 6.96 24.72
C HIS A 457 19.82 7.75 25.98
N GLN A 458 18.79 8.08 26.78
CA GLN A 458 18.99 8.65 28.10
C GLN A 458 19.04 7.55 29.15
N LYS A 459 19.69 7.83 30.29
CA LYS A 459 19.58 6.97 31.46
C LYS A 459 18.11 6.79 31.83
N TYR A 460 17.80 5.54 32.21
CA TYR A 460 16.46 5.19 32.64
C TYR A 460 16.06 5.97 33.91
N VAL A 461 14.84 6.49 33.89
CA VAL A 461 14.20 7.15 35.03
C VAL A 461 12.83 6.50 35.23
N PRO A 462 12.59 5.83 36.37
CA PRO A 462 11.30 5.19 36.65
C PRO A 462 10.13 6.17 36.59
N ILE A 463 8.98 5.71 36.07
CA ILE A 463 7.76 6.53 35.99
C ILE A 463 7.32 7.02 37.38
N SER A 464 7.51 6.19 38.42
CA SER A 464 7.20 6.56 39.81
C SER A 464 8.07 7.68 40.36
N GLN A 465 9.25 7.89 39.78
CA GLN A 465 10.16 8.97 40.16
C GLN A 465 9.80 10.25 39.42
N ARG A 466 9.54 10.18 38.11
CA ARG A 466 9.27 11.37 37.29
C ARG A 466 8.44 11.05 36.07
N TYR A 467 7.29 11.72 35.95
CA TYR A 467 6.42 11.68 34.79
C TYR A 467 5.59 12.98 34.69
N PRO A 468 5.43 13.61 33.50
CA PRO A 468 5.98 13.21 32.20
C PRO A 468 7.51 13.16 32.21
N PRO A 469 8.12 12.36 31.32
CA PRO A 469 9.57 12.32 31.23
C PRO A 469 10.06 13.63 30.60
N GLU A 470 11.33 14.00 30.83
CA GLU A 470 11.91 15.25 30.31
C GLU A 470 13.38 15.05 29.89
N TRP A 471 13.98 16.06 29.27
CA TRP A 471 15.38 16.05 28.81
C TRP A 471 16.42 15.96 29.92
N VAL A 472 16.15 16.60 31.06
CA VAL A 472 17.07 16.74 32.20
C VAL A 472 16.28 16.62 33.50
N ASP A 473 16.96 16.35 34.61
CA ASP A 473 16.36 16.54 35.93
C ASP A 473 16.29 18.05 36.24
N PRO A 474 15.10 18.65 36.38
CA PRO A 474 14.95 20.09 36.63
C PRO A 474 15.47 20.51 38.02
N ASP A 475 15.56 19.56 38.96
CA ASP A 475 16.04 19.82 40.32
C ASP A 475 17.56 19.60 40.46
N ALA A 476 18.24 19.15 39.39
CA ALA A 476 19.68 18.97 39.41
C ALA A 476 20.41 20.31 39.52
N ALA A 477 21.45 20.36 40.36
CA ALA A 477 22.30 21.55 40.52
C ALA A 477 22.96 22.01 39.20
N PHE A 478 23.20 21.05 38.28
CA PHE A 478 23.71 21.30 36.93
C PHE A 478 22.92 20.44 35.94
N PRO A 479 21.77 20.92 35.44
CA PRO A 479 20.93 20.16 34.53
C PRO A 479 21.69 19.77 33.27
N ARG A 480 21.72 18.47 32.98
CA ARG A 480 22.37 17.90 31.79
C ARG A 480 21.61 16.70 31.29
N VAL A 481 21.74 16.42 29.99
CA VAL A 481 21.20 15.19 29.42
C VAL A 481 22.10 14.03 29.83
N GLU A 482 21.59 13.11 30.64
CA GLU A 482 22.36 11.92 31.05
C GLU A 482 22.20 10.82 30.01
N LEU A 483 23.25 10.56 29.23
CA LEU A 483 23.24 9.54 28.18
C LEU A 483 23.52 8.14 28.72
N ASP A 484 22.91 7.13 28.10
CA ASP A 484 23.18 5.72 28.31
C ASP A 484 23.77 5.10 27.04
N HIS A 485 25.06 4.78 27.08
CA HIS A 485 25.78 4.19 25.95
C HIS A 485 25.75 2.65 25.94
N SER A 486 25.07 2.02 26.90
CA SER A 486 24.95 0.56 26.97
C SER A 486 23.84 -0.02 26.11
N ILE A 487 22.91 0.82 25.64
CA ILE A 487 21.75 0.44 24.84
C ILE A 487 21.99 0.76 23.37
N THR A 488 21.65 -0.18 22.50
CA THR A 488 21.66 0.03 21.04
C THR A 488 20.27 0.38 20.51
N TYR A 489 20.24 1.04 19.35
CA TYR A 489 18.97 1.34 18.68
C TYR A 489 18.26 0.04 18.22
N GLU A 490 19.01 -1.00 17.85
CA GLU A 490 18.45 -2.33 17.55
C GLU A 490 17.71 -2.91 18.76
N GLN A 491 18.29 -2.87 19.96
CA GLN A 491 17.64 -3.39 21.17
C GLN A 491 16.32 -2.66 21.46
N THR A 492 16.32 -1.33 21.27
CA THR A 492 15.11 -0.51 21.37
C THR A 492 14.07 -0.95 20.32
N TRP A 493 14.49 -1.12 19.06
CA TRP A 493 13.61 -1.56 17.97
C TRP A 493 12.99 -2.94 18.24
N ARG A 494 13.76 -3.91 18.76
CA ARG A 494 13.20 -5.20 19.20
C ARG A 494 12.13 -5.03 20.27
N GLY A 495 12.29 -4.04 21.15
CA GLY A 495 11.25 -3.65 22.11
C GLY A 495 9.98 -3.14 21.43
N MET A 496 10.12 -2.31 20.39
CA MET A 496 8.98 -1.82 19.61
C MET A 496 8.25 -2.96 18.89
N GLU A 497 8.99 -3.89 18.27
CA GLU A 497 8.44 -5.05 17.56
C GLU A 497 7.57 -5.93 18.48
N ARG A 498 8.01 -6.15 19.72
CA ARG A 498 7.22 -6.89 20.73
C ARG A 498 5.88 -6.22 21.03
N GLN A 499 5.76 -4.89 20.95
CA GLN A 499 4.48 -4.22 21.22
C GLN A 499 3.44 -4.47 20.13
N VAL A 500 3.90 -4.72 18.90
CA VAL A 500 3.02 -5.18 17.80
C VAL A 500 2.58 -6.62 18.05
N GLU A 501 3.51 -7.49 18.42
CA GLU A 501 3.22 -8.90 18.75
C GLU A 501 2.25 -9.02 19.93
N ARG A 502 2.31 -8.10 20.91
CA ARG A 502 1.38 -8.01 22.05
C ARG A 502 0.05 -7.34 21.71
N GLY A 503 -0.09 -6.76 20.52
CA GLY A 503 -1.30 -6.04 20.10
C GLY A 503 -1.50 -4.66 20.74
N LEU A 504 -0.50 -4.15 21.48
CA LEU A 504 -0.55 -2.83 22.14
C LEU A 504 -0.31 -1.67 21.17
N ALA A 505 0.41 -1.94 20.08
CA ALA A 505 0.56 -1.03 18.94
C ALA A 505 0.19 -1.77 17.65
N LYS A 506 -0.61 -1.18 16.76
CA LYS A 506 -0.88 -1.77 15.43
C LYS A 506 0.31 -1.60 14.49
N ASN A 507 0.97 -0.45 14.57
CA ASN A 507 2.12 -0.10 13.77
C ASN A 507 3.23 0.50 14.63
N ILE A 508 4.46 0.41 14.14
CA ILE A 508 5.63 1.02 14.77
C ILE A 508 6.46 1.82 13.78
N GLY A 509 7.13 2.85 14.27
CA GLY A 509 7.95 3.73 13.45
C GLY A 509 8.97 4.52 14.27
N VAL A 510 9.53 5.55 13.64
CA VAL A 510 10.67 6.31 14.18
C VAL A 510 10.47 7.80 13.96
N CYS A 511 11.04 8.61 14.83
CA CYS A 511 11.09 10.07 14.70
C CYS A 511 12.54 10.55 14.59
N ASN A 512 12.72 11.70 13.94
CA ASN A 512 13.95 12.49 14.02
C ASN A 512 15.25 11.79 13.56
N ILE A 513 15.18 10.81 12.66
CA ILE A 513 16.37 10.16 12.10
C ILE A 513 16.61 10.52 10.63
N GLY A 514 17.89 10.50 10.22
CA GLY A 514 18.31 10.67 8.82
C GLY A 514 18.35 9.36 8.01
N THR A 515 18.80 9.43 6.76
CA THR A 515 18.84 8.27 5.85
C THR A 515 19.75 7.15 6.34
N THR A 516 20.89 7.49 6.96
CA THR A 516 21.87 6.50 7.47
C THR A 516 21.27 5.63 8.56
N MET A 517 20.70 6.25 9.61
CA MET A 517 20.05 5.51 10.69
C MET A 517 18.79 4.78 10.21
N LEU A 518 18.02 5.36 9.28
CA LEU A 518 16.87 4.66 8.74
C LEU A 518 17.28 3.40 7.96
N GLN A 519 18.35 3.46 7.17
CA GLN A 519 18.93 2.29 6.51
C GLN A 519 19.44 1.27 7.53
N GLU A 520 20.03 1.72 8.64
CA GLU A 520 20.49 0.84 9.72
C GLU A 520 19.33 0.01 10.28
N VAL A 521 18.21 0.65 10.63
CA VAL A 521 17.00 -0.04 11.12
C VAL A 521 16.49 -1.05 10.11
N LEU A 522 16.44 -0.67 8.83
CA LEU A 522 15.98 -1.55 7.75
C LEU A 522 16.85 -2.81 7.57
N ASN A 523 18.09 -2.81 8.04
CA ASN A 523 18.98 -3.97 7.90
C ASN A 523 18.69 -5.07 8.92
N TYR A 524 18.09 -4.74 10.07
CA TYR A 524 17.82 -5.72 11.12
C TYR A 524 16.33 -5.86 11.46
N CYS A 525 15.46 -4.95 11.05
CA CYS A 525 14.04 -5.02 11.39
C CYS A 525 13.38 -6.32 10.91
N LYS A 526 12.62 -6.96 11.79
CA LYS A 526 11.63 -8.00 11.46
C LYS A 526 10.32 -7.35 11.02
N ILE A 527 9.88 -6.32 11.74
CA ILE A 527 8.75 -5.46 11.37
C ILE A 527 9.34 -4.14 10.90
N LYS A 528 9.14 -3.80 9.63
CA LYS A 528 9.62 -2.57 9.01
C LYS A 528 8.99 -1.35 9.70
N PRO A 529 9.73 -0.25 9.96
CA PRO A 529 9.09 1.01 10.37
C PRO A 529 8.07 1.44 9.31
N THR A 530 6.83 1.70 9.71
CA THR A 530 5.78 2.10 8.77
C THR A 530 5.72 3.61 8.55
N VAL A 531 6.18 4.37 9.55
CA VAL A 531 6.20 5.84 9.55
C VAL A 531 7.54 6.39 10.03
N LEU A 532 8.03 7.41 9.33
CA LEU A 532 9.10 8.31 9.76
C LEU A 532 8.51 9.69 10.04
N GLN A 533 8.54 10.14 11.30
CA GLN A 533 8.07 11.49 11.66
C GLN A 533 9.25 12.47 11.82
N VAL A 534 9.28 13.54 11.02
CA VAL A 534 10.41 14.49 10.96
C VAL A 534 9.95 15.92 10.71
N GLU A 535 10.80 16.89 11.07
CA GLU A 535 10.54 18.31 10.79
C GLU A 535 10.60 18.57 9.29
N MET A 536 9.50 19.03 8.69
CA MET A 536 9.49 19.40 7.28
C MET A 536 8.61 20.62 7.01
N HIS A 537 9.19 21.60 6.34
CA HIS A 537 8.57 22.84 5.88
C HIS A 537 9.44 23.46 4.77
N PRO A 538 8.99 24.49 4.04
CA PRO A 538 9.77 25.07 2.93
C PRO A 538 11.22 25.48 3.25
N LEU A 539 11.55 25.88 4.50
CA LEU A 539 12.94 26.18 4.88
C LEU A 539 13.83 24.93 5.12
N ASN A 540 13.23 23.74 5.23
CA ASN A 540 13.86 22.45 5.50
C ASN A 540 13.10 21.32 4.79
N THR A 541 13.28 21.22 3.48
CA THR A 541 12.43 20.41 2.60
C THR A 541 12.72 18.92 2.62
N GLN A 542 13.93 18.55 3.08
CA GLN A 542 14.39 17.17 3.30
C GLN A 542 14.14 16.21 2.12
N GLN A 543 14.30 16.69 0.87
CA GLN A 543 13.96 15.95 -0.36
C GLN A 543 14.61 14.56 -0.45
N ARG A 544 15.89 14.43 -0.05
CA ARG A 544 16.62 13.15 -0.08
C ARG A 544 16.00 12.13 0.89
N LEU A 545 15.69 12.55 2.11
CA LEU A 545 15.09 11.71 3.14
C LEU A 545 13.67 11.29 2.74
N LEU A 546 12.85 12.23 2.25
CA LEU A 546 11.50 11.94 1.76
C LEU A 546 11.53 10.90 0.64
N ARG A 547 12.38 11.10 -0.36
CA ARG A 547 12.56 10.13 -1.46
C ARG A 547 12.98 8.75 -0.96
N PHE A 548 13.96 8.71 -0.04
CA PHE A 548 14.46 7.45 0.50
C PHE A 548 13.39 6.69 1.30
N ALA A 549 12.62 7.38 2.15
CA ALA A 549 11.51 6.80 2.90
C ALA A 549 10.43 6.25 1.95
N ARG A 550 9.98 7.06 0.97
CA ARG A 550 8.98 6.66 -0.04
C ARG A 550 9.39 5.40 -0.80
N THR A 551 10.63 5.34 -1.30
CA THR A 551 11.15 4.15 -2.03
C THR A 551 11.21 2.89 -1.16
N ASN A 552 11.35 3.03 0.17
CA ASN A 552 11.32 1.91 1.11
C ASN A 552 9.90 1.59 1.64
N GLY A 553 8.86 2.25 1.11
CA GLY A 553 7.48 2.04 1.54
C GLY A 553 7.22 2.52 2.97
N ILE A 554 7.86 3.62 3.37
CA ILE A 554 7.74 4.24 4.68
C ILE A 554 7.05 5.59 4.49
N GLN A 555 5.91 5.78 5.17
CA GLN A 555 5.20 7.06 5.10
C GLN A 555 5.91 8.13 5.92
N VAL A 556 5.94 9.35 5.41
CA VAL A 556 6.59 10.48 6.10
C VAL A 556 5.52 11.35 6.75
N MET A 557 5.65 11.53 8.06
CA MET A 557 4.81 12.45 8.84
C MET A 557 5.61 13.71 9.17
N ALA A 558 5.24 14.83 8.55
CA ALA A 558 5.87 16.12 8.72
C ALA A 558 5.29 16.83 9.95
N PHE A 559 6.14 17.19 10.91
CA PHE A 559 5.79 18.13 11.98
C PHE A 559 6.39 19.52 11.74
N SER A 560 5.94 20.49 12.52
CA SER A 560 6.31 21.91 12.39
C SER A 560 6.04 22.46 11.00
N ASN A 561 4.90 22.07 10.40
CA ASN A 561 4.53 22.45 9.03
C ASN A 561 4.45 23.98 8.83
N LEU A 562 4.19 24.73 9.90
CA LEU A 562 4.15 26.20 9.90
C LEU A 562 5.48 26.85 10.35
N ALA A 563 6.58 26.08 10.32
CA ALA A 563 7.93 26.47 10.66
C ALA A 563 8.06 27.10 12.06
N SER A 564 8.59 28.33 12.14
CA SER A 564 9.00 29.03 13.35
C SER A 564 7.89 29.34 14.36
N ALA A 565 6.61 29.24 13.98
CA ALA A 565 5.48 29.71 14.78
C ALA A 565 5.46 29.20 16.23
N SER A 566 5.90 27.96 16.46
CA SER A 566 5.95 27.35 17.80
C SER A 566 7.27 27.58 18.56
N TYR A 567 8.30 28.08 17.86
CA TYR A 567 9.69 28.19 18.33
C TYR A 567 10.12 29.61 18.70
N VAL A 568 9.39 30.64 18.26
CA VAL A 568 9.67 32.05 18.62
C VAL A 568 9.60 32.26 20.14
N GLU A 569 8.56 31.74 20.79
CA GLU A 569 8.40 31.83 22.26
C GLU A 569 9.50 31.07 23.03
N LEU A 570 10.16 30.10 22.39
CA LEU A 570 11.25 29.32 22.98
C LEU A 570 12.62 29.98 22.75
N GLY A 571 12.67 31.13 22.07
CA GLY A 571 13.92 31.79 21.69
C GLY A 571 14.71 31.03 20.62
N MET A 572 14.12 30.03 19.98
CA MET A 572 14.76 29.16 18.99
C MET A 572 14.56 29.63 17.53
N ALA A 573 13.72 30.65 17.33
CA ALA A 573 13.44 31.27 16.05
C ALA A 573 13.14 32.76 16.23
N THR A 574 13.23 33.53 15.15
CA THR A 574 12.86 34.96 15.14
C THR A 574 11.66 35.22 14.22
N GLN A 575 11.09 36.43 14.28
CA GLN A 575 9.97 36.80 13.41
C GLN A 575 10.34 36.76 11.91
N SER A 576 11.62 36.94 11.56
CA SER A 576 12.08 36.82 10.17
C SER A 576 12.06 35.39 9.65
N ASP A 577 12.01 34.39 10.53
CA ASP A 577 11.86 32.98 10.17
C ASP A 577 10.40 32.61 9.85
N SER A 578 9.45 33.57 9.91
CA SER A 578 8.02 33.30 9.73
C SER A 578 7.65 33.07 8.27
N LEU A 579 7.38 31.82 7.91
CA LEU A 579 6.85 31.47 6.59
C LEU A 579 5.42 32.00 6.36
N LEU A 580 4.66 32.26 7.42
CA LEU A 580 3.32 32.83 7.32
C LEU A 580 3.33 34.28 6.79
N GLN A 581 4.47 34.97 6.92
CA GLN A 581 4.68 36.35 6.44
C GLN A 581 5.64 36.41 5.24
N ASN A 582 6.14 35.26 4.77
CA ASN A 582 7.05 35.22 3.65
C ASN A 582 6.35 35.70 2.36
N ALA A 583 7.05 36.52 1.56
CA ALA A 583 6.48 37.15 0.38
C ALA A 583 6.04 36.12 -0.68
N THR A 584 6.83 35.06 -0.91
CA THR A 584 6.50 33.97 -1.84
C THR A 584 5.24 33.25 -1.40
N VAL A 585 5.17 32.85 -0.12
CA VAL A 585 4.00 32.15 0.45
C VAL A 585 2.74 33.01 0.38
N THR A 586 2.86 34.29 0.73
CA THR A 586 1.72 35.24 0.72
C THR A 586 1.21 35.49 -0.70
N LYS A 587 2.12 35.64 -1.68
CA LYS A 587 1.77 35.78 -3.09
C LYS A 587 1.00 34.56 -3.61
N ILE A 588 1.49 33.35 -3.32
CA ILE A 588 0.81 32.09 -3.71
C ILE A 588 -0.56 31.98 -3.05
N ALA A 589 -0.65 32.34 -1.77
CA ALA A 589 -1.91 32.33 -1.02
C ALA A 589 -2.96 33.27 -1.67
N GLN A 590 -2.55 34.48 -2.06
CA GLN A 590 -3.39 35.43 -2.79
C GLN A 590 -3.83 34.88 -4.15
N SER A 591 -2.91 34.33 -4.94
CA SER A 591 -3.23 33.75 -6.26
C SER A 591 -4.27 32.63 -6.19
N ASN A 592 -4.24 31.84 -5.11
CA ASN A 592 -5.16 30.71 -4.90
C ASN A 592 -6.39 31.06 -4.04
N SER A 593 -6.51 32.31 -3.56
CA SER A 593 -7.58 32.74 -2.64
C SER A 593 -7.68 31.92 -1.34
N VAL A 594 -6.53 31.51 -0.81
CA VAL A 594 -6.40 30.73 0.44
C VAL A 594 -5.48 31.44 1.43
N THR A 595 -5.29 30.88 2.62
CA THR A 595 -4.35 31.43 3.61
C THR A 595 -2.91 30.96 3.42
N PRO A 596 -1.90 31.72 3.90
CA PRO A 596 -0.51 31.24 3.94
C PRO A 596 -0.36 29.89 4.66
N ALA A 597 -1.14 29.64 5.71
CA ALA A 597 -1.14 28.36 6.40
C ALA A 597 -1.59 27.22 5.48
N GLN A 598 -2.70 27.39 4.76
CA GLN A 598 -3.19 26.39 3.81
C GLN A 598 -2.17 26.14 2.69
N VAL A 599 -1.45 27.16 2.19
CA VAL A 599 -0.37 26.96 1.21
C VAL A 599 0.73 26.05 1.76
N LEU A 600 1.22 26.31 2.98
CA LEU A 600 2.28 25.52 3.60
C LEU A 600 1.84 24.07 3.87
N LEU A 601 0.61 23.90 4.38
CA LEU A 601 0.04 22.58 4.65
C LEU A 601 -0.22 21.80 3.36
N ARG A 602 -0.75 22.47 2.33
CA ARG A 602 -1.01 21.87 1.03
C ARG A 602 0.27 21.49 0.31
N TRP A 603 1.33 22.29 0.40
CA TRP A 603 2.65 21.94 -0.12
C TRP A 603 3.19 20.64 0.50
N ALA A 604 3.05 20.48 1.82
CA ALA A 604 3.50 19.27 2.49
C ALA A 604 2.66 18.05 2.07
N VAL A 605 1.32 18.17 2.03
CA VAL A 605 0.44 17.08 1.60
C VAL A 605 0.69 16.70 0.13
N GLN A 606 0.81 17.67 -0.77
CA GLN A 606 1.03 17.42 -2.20
C GLN A 606 2.36 16.73 -2.50
N ARG A 607 3.35 16.78 -1.61
CA ARG A 607 4.61 16.03 -1.76
C ARG A 607 4.53 14.59 -1.25
N GLY A 608 3.36 14.15 -0.81
CA GLY A 608 3.15 12.81 -0.27
C GLY A 608 3.49 12.66 1.21
N THR A 609 3.36 13.74 2.00
CA THR A 609 3.56 13.67 3.47
C THR A 609 2.25 13.78 4.22
N ILE A 610 2.21 13.16 5.40
CA ILE A 610 1.17 13.38 6.41
C ILE A 610 1.54 14.63 7.21
N ILE A 611 0.58 15.49 7.51
CA ILE A 611 0.82 16.72 8.28
C ILE A 611 0.12 16.67 9.63
N ILE A 612 0.71 17.28 10.65
CA ILE A 612 0.13 17.34 12.01
C ILE A 612 0.15 18.77 12.59
N PRO A 613 -0.51 19.74 11.92
CA PRO A 613 -0.54 21.10 12.43
C PRO A 613 -1.24 21.19 13.79
N LYS A 614 -0.67 21.97 14.69
CA LYS A 614 -1.23 22.22 16.03
C LYS A 614 -2.11 23.46 16.05
N SER A 615 -3.31 23.36 16.60
CA SER A 615 -4.17 24.50 16.92
C SER A 615 -5.13 24.17 18.07
N SER A 616 -5.34 25.12 18.99
CA SER A 616 -6.41 25.08 19.99
C SER A 616 -7.63 25.93 19.60
N LYS A 617 -7.58 26.63 18.45
CA LYS A 617 -8.68 27.45 17.94
C LYS A 617 -9.50 26.67 16.93
N SER A 618 -10.80 26.50 17.18
CA SER A 618 -11.71 25.73 16.30
C SER A 618 -11.74 26.23 14.86
N SER A 619 -11.74 27.54 14.63
CA SER A 619 -11.72 28.11 13.27
C SER A 619 -10.49 27.70 12.48
N ARG A 620 -9.32 27.61 13.13
CA ARG A 620 -8.08 27.14 12.50
C ARG A 620 -8.07 25.64 12.29
N LEU A 621 -8.71 24.84 13.17
CA LEU A 621 -8.85 23.39 12.95
C LEU A 621 -9.59 23.12 11.64
N ILE A 622 -10.72 23.80 11.43
CA ILE A 622 -11.53 23.71 10.20
C ILE A 622 -10.71 24.18 8.98
N GLN A 623 -10.01 25.32 9.09
CA GLN A 623 -9.17 25.82 8.01
C GLN A 623 -8.00 24.89 7.64
N ASN A 624 -7.38 24.24 8.64
CA ASN A 624 -6.21 23.39 8.44
C ASN A 624 -6.55 22.07 7.73
N ILE A 625 -7.79 21.57 7.85
CA ILE A 625 -8.23 20.34 7.17
C ILE A 625 -8.81 20.61 5.78
N ASP A 626 -9.26 21.85 5.53
CA ASP A 626 -9.78 22.29 4.24
C ASP A 626 -8.66 22.61 3.23
N LEU A 627 -8.07 21.54 2.67
CA LEU A 627 -6.91 21.60 1.76
C LEU A 627 -7.17 21.02 0.36
N PHE A 628 -8.28 20.32 0.16
CA PHE A 628 -8.51 19.51 -1.06
C PHE A 628 -9.40 20.19 -2.10
N HIS A 629 -9.84 21.42 -1.84
CA HIS A 629 -10.57 22.24 -2.81
C HIS A 629 -9.65 23.01 -3.77
N PHE A 630 -8.34 23.03 -3.53
CA PHE A 630 -7.33 23.66 -4.39
C PHE A 630 -6.08 22.78 -4.52
N ALA A 631 -5.24 23.09 -5.49
CA ALA A 631 -3.93 22.46 -5.66
C ALA A 631 -2.91 23.50 -6.14
N LEU A 632 -1.72 23.44 -5.58
CA LEU A 632 -0.56 24.20 -6.01
C LEU A 632 -0.08 23.64 -7.35
N SER A 633 0.24 24.54 -8.29
CA SER A 633 0.86 24.19 -9.56
C SER A 633 2.32 23.78 -9.40
N ASP A 634 2.89 23.08 -10.39
CA ASP A 634 4.31 22.70 -10.44
C ASP A 634 5.25 23.90 -10.23
N SER A 635 4.89 25.06 -10.78
CA SER A 635 5.65 26.31 -10.59
C SER A 635 5.61 26.77 -9.14
N GLU A 636 4.44 26.78 -8.51
CA GLU A 636 4.30 27.20 -7.11
C GLU A 636 4.97 26.22 -6.14
N MET A 637 4.88 24.92 -6.41
CA MET A 637 5.61 23.88 -5.67
C MET A 637 7.13 24.12 -5.77
N THR A 638 7.62 24.43 -6.97
CA THR A 638 9.04 24.75 -7.20
C THR A 638 9.46 26.04 -6.49
N GLU A 639 8.64 27.09 -6.52
CA GLU A 639 8.90 28.35 -5.81
C GLU A 639 9.04 28.12 -4.29
N LEU A 640 8.20 27.26 -3.70
CA LEU A 640 8.25 26.90 -2.29
C LEU A 640 9.46 26.00 -1.96
N ASP A 641 9.77 25.03 -2.81
CA ASP A 641 10.95 24.16 -2.64
C ASP A 641 12.26 24.97 -2.65
N ASN A 642 12.32 26.04 -3.45
CA ASN A 642 13.47 26.94 -3.54
C ASN A 642 13.67 27.83 -2.30
N LEU A 643 12.72 27.87 -1.35
CA LEU A 643 12.91 28.53 -0.06
C LEU A 643 13.85 27.74 0.86
N ASN A 644 14.22 26.51 0.49
CA ASN A 644 15.04 25.65 1.31
C ASN A 644 16.40 26.27 1.64
N CYS A 645 16.70 26.38 2.92
CA CYS A 645 18.01 26.77 3.44
C CYS A 645 18.52 25.80 4.51
N ASN A 646 17.95 24.60 4.58
CA ASN A 646 18.21 23.57 5.60
C ASN A 646 18.05 24.10 7.03
N ARG A 647 17.16 25.08 7.25
CA ARG A 647 16.92 25.67 8.57
C ARG A 647 16.08 24.72 9.41
N ARG A 648 16.73 24.05 10.37
CA ARG A 648 16.09 23.17 11.34
C ARG A 648 15.83 23.90 12.66
N PHE A 649 14.64 23.79 13.21
CA PHE A 649 14.30 24.32 14.54
C PHE A 649 14.43 23.26 15.63
N ASN A 650 14.05 22.01 15.37
CA ASN A 650 14.17 20.89 16.28
C ASN A 650 15.50 20.14 16.05
N ASP A 651 16.60 20.73 16.51
CA ASP A 651 17.93 20.12 16.46
C ASP A 651 18.50 19.93 17.88
N PRO A 652 18.45 18.69 18.43
CA PRO A 652 19.02 18.40 19.75
C PRO A 652 20.52 18.68 19.85
N GLY A 653 21.27 18.63 18.74
CA GLY A 653 22.68 19.02 18.71
C GLY A 653 22.86 20.49 19.09
N HIS A 654 21.91 21.35 18.70
CA HIS A 654 21.92 22.76 19.04
C HIS A 654 21.24 23.05 20.38
N PHE A 655 19.96 22.70 20.54
CA PHE A 655 19.20 23.15 21.70
C PHE A 655 19.63 22.46 23.00
N CYS A 656 20.06 21.19 22.97
CA CYS A 656 20.54 20.55 24.20
C CYS A 656 21.89 21.14 24.64
N GLN A 657 22.73 21.56 23.70
CA GLN A 657 23.99 22.21 24.04
C GLN A 657 23.73 23.56 24.71
N VAL A 658 22.81 24.36 24.16
CA VAL A 658 22.47 25.68 24.69
C VAL A 658 21.69 25.60 26.01
N ALA A 659 20.67 24.75 26.08
CA ALA A 659 19.74 24.71 27.22
C ALA A 659 20.17 23.75 28.35
N PHE A 660 20.84 22.65 28.00
CA PHE A 660 21.14 21.54 28.91
C PHE A 660 22.63 21.23 28.99
N ASN A 661 23.49 22.12 28.47
CA ASN A 661 24.94 21.98 28.49
C ASN A 661 25.44 20.60 28.00
N THR A 662 24.72 19.99 27.04
CA THR A 662 25.04 18.65 26.53
C THR A 662 24.85 18.61 25.01
N PHE A 663 25.91 18.30 24.27
CA PHE A 663 25.86 18.16 22.83
C PHE A 663 25.26 16.79 22.44
N CYS A 664 24.05 16.77 21.87
CA CYS A 664 23.32 15.56 21.48
C CYS A 664 23.03 15.54 19.96
N PRO A 665 24.04 15.46 19.09
CA PRO A 665 23.84 15.53 17.64
C PRO A 665 23.14 14.27 17.13
N ILE A 666 22.12 14.46 16.30
CA ILE A 666 21.42 13.38 15.57
C ILE A 666 21.36 13.64 14.06
N TYR A 667 21.79 14.83 13.64
CA TYR A 667 21.93 15.25 12.26
C TYR A 667 23.41 15.54 12.00
N GLU A 668 23.83 15.30 10.76
CA GLU A 668 25.18 15.55 10.26
C GLU A 668 25.44 17.02 9.94
#